data_AF-A0A315Y034-F1
#
_entry.id   AF-A0A315Y034-F1
#
_cell.length_a   1.000
_cell.length_b   1.000
_cell.length_c   1.000
_cell.angle_alpha   90.00
_cell.angle_beta   90.00
_cell.angle_gamma   90.00
#
_symmetry.space_group_name_H-M   'P 1'
#
loop_
_entity.id
_entity.type
_entity.pdbx_description
1 polymer ?
#
loop_
_entity_poly.entity_id
_entity_poly.type
_entity_poly.pdbx_seq_one_letter_code
_entity_poly.pdbx_strand_id
1 'polypeptide(L)'
;MKNNLIRRLVSVCSAAAVVCSAGSSLPTGSLGANAAKADIEDFSISDVTMTDDYCTNAFSKELDYLLSFDTEKLLAGFRENAGLSTNGATRYGGWENTNIAGHCVGHYLTALAQAYQNPNITSQQKDAIYKRITTLIDGMKTCQQHPRGKTGFLWAAPVPSDGNVERQFDRVEVGKANIFDDAWVPWYTMHKLIAGIVDVYNATGYAPAKEVGSSLGDWVYNRVSRWSSQTRNTVLSIEYGGMNDCLYDLYAITGKDNHAAAAHVFDEDALFQKVAQGGRDVLNNRHANTTIPKFIGALKRYTVLDGRTVNGQQVDASAYLRYAEDFWDMVTTHHTYITGGNSEWEHFGKDDILDAERTNCNCETCNSYNMLKLSRELFKITHDSKYMDFYENTYYNSILSSQNPETGMTTYFQPMATGFFKVYSTRWDKFWCCTGSGMESFTKLGDTIYMHDDNTLYVNFYQSSILDWAEKNVRITQESSIPEGASVKFTVSGSSDLDLRFRIPDWIDGTMGVTVNGSRYSYKTVNGYADVSGDFSDGDVIELTVPSKVRAYPLPDAPDVYGFKYGPLVLSAELGKEDMKTDSTGMWVTIPKEKKVASETIRISKQGQSVASFMAEINDHLVRSGDGLSFTLNDTNTKLVFTPHYKQYQQRYGIYWKFVPNGTVIEEKLPRAKTTITDTVQPGYGQYESDQLHAMVETGTVGVTNDSTYRYVEKDGWFTYRMAVDESAPLLRLHIKLRKADNGKSLRVRVGDAVLWAGTLSYSGNKDVYDLLLTIPEDVRDRCTYTTSDDGTERSVLDVTFSPDKEGAGSAKVCDFIYMEAVAPAYEYTNDIAYFVDCGDHNSGTLTGRDRLGMYNSVTEQLCGEDEVSGKKWGLIDDSTDRYNGSTKSGGLYTANTWCDEANTTDGADKSNSFRYTKNQYENNIARHLDYSFELPNGTYSVEMCFCDPWGCSKSPTAYANYGKSSESVIVSNAPTDKTAVSGNVKVTDGELTVNLRSEDKAINLCYIIIRPLDTEGASTKGRKGDINLDGEVNVSDAVLMQKYILGSSALTGEQAYAADIISDAAPDVFDMAALRRMLIA
;
A
#
# COMPACT_ATOMS: atom_id res chain seq x y z
N MET A 1 -65.84 48.87 -38.65
CA MET A 1 -65.08 50.12 -38.47
C MET A 1 -64.33 50.00 -37.15
N LYS A 2 -63.00 50.26 -37.18
CA LYS A 2 -62.09 50.81 -36.13
C LYS A 2 -62.40 50.55 -34.64
N ASN A 3 -61.50 50.18 -33.72
CA ASN A 3 -60.05 49.85 -33.64
C ASN A 3 -59.86 49.18 -32.22
N ASN A 4 -58.79 48.50 -31.79
CA ASN A 4 -57.49 48.15 -32.39
C ASN A 4 -56.89 46.86 -31.76
N LEU A 5 -55.79 46.37 -32.35
CA LEU A 5 -54.73 45.44 -31.88
C LEU A 5 -55.00 44.27 -30.87
N ILE A 6 -55.05 43.05 -31.46
CA ILE A 6 -54.22 41.83 -31.15
C ILE A 6 -54.34 41.22 -29.72
N ARG A 7 -55.24 40.22 -29.55
CA ARG A 7 -55.02 38.72 -29.46
C ARG A 7 -54.51 38.21 -28.09
N ARG A 8 -54.95 37.05 -27.55
CA ARG A 8 -55.65 35.88 -28.15
C ARG A 8 -56.63 35.17 -27.17
N LEU A 9 -57.42 34.23 -27.70
CA LEU A 9 -58.54 33.43 -27.16
C LEU A 9 -58.12 32.30 -26.17
N VAL A 10 -59.00 31.49 -25.52
CA VAL A 10 -60.36 31.54 -24.88
C VAL A 10 -60.66 30.10 -24.36
N SER A 11 -61.59 29.95 -23.40
CA SER A 11 -61.92 28.73 -22.64
C SER A 11 -63.28 28.09 -23.01
N VAL A 12 -63.62 26.93 -22.40
CA VAL A 12 -64.90 26.57 -21.71
C VAL A 12 -65.41 25.12 -21.94
N CYS A 13 -66.00 24.55 -20.87
CA CYS A 13 -66.39 23.15 -20.57
C CYS A 13 -67.80 22.72 -21.04
N SER A 14 -68.15 21.40 -20.91
CA SER A 14 -69.18 20.91 -19.92
C SER A 14 -69.58 19.40 -20.02
N ALA A 15 -69.62 18.75 -18.85
CA ALA A 15 -70.22 17.48 -18.34
C ALA A 15 -71.10 16.50 -19.18
N ALA A 16 -70.86 15.17 -19.02
CA ALA A 16 -71.78 14.16 -18.42
C ALA A 16 -71.25 12.68 -18.50
N ALA A 17 -71.61 11.83 -17.53
CA ALA A 17 -70.97 10.54 -17.15
C ALA A 17 -71.07 9.31 -18.09
N VAL A 18 -70.02 8.45 -18.10
CA VAL A 18 -69.99 7.03 -18.56
C VAL A 18 -69.05 6.20 -17.66
N VAL A 19 -69.32 4.89 -17.54
CA VAL A 19 -68.61 3.89 -16.69
C VAL A 19 -67.17 3.61 -17.16
N CYS A 20 -66.25 3.38 -16.21
CA CYS A 20 -64.81 3.40 -16.43
C CYS A 20 -64.17 2.08 -16.93
N SER A 21 -63.38 2.18 -18.00
CA SER A 21 -62.30 1.23 -18.34
C SER A 21 -61.29 1.87 -19.31
N ALA A 22 -60.10 2.25 -18.85
CA ALA A 22 -58.87 2.47 -19.64
C ALA A 22 -57.71 2.86 -18.72
N GLY A 23 -56.46 2.59 -19.14
CA GLY A 23 -55.26 2.85 -18.36
C GLY A 23 -54.93 4.33 -18.16
N SER A 24 -54.21 4.63 -17.09
CA SER A 24 -53.67 5.96 -16.79
C SER A 24 -52.16 5.97 -16.95
N SER A 25 -51.67 6.65 -17.98
CA SER A 25 -50.31 7.17 -18.02
C SER A 25 -50.19 8.29 -16.97
N LEU A 26 -49.10 8.29 -16.21
CA LEU A 26 -48.80 9.36 -15.25
C LEU A 26 -48.19 10.57 -15.98
N PRO A 27 -48.54 11.81 -15.58
CA PRO A 27 -48.07 13.00 -16.27
C PRO A 27 -46.64 13.37 -15.84
N THR A 28 -45.75 13.53 -16.82
CA THR A 28 -44.44 14.16 -16.64
C THR A 28 -44.61 15.68 -16.46
N GLY A 29 -44.47 16.14 -15.22
CA GLY A 29 -44.44 17.57 -14.92
C GLY A 29 -43.11 18.19 -15.31
N SER A 30 -43.08 19.01 -16.36
CA SER A 30 -41.89 19.78 -16.73
C SER A 30 -41.66 20.95 -15.77
N LEU A 31 -40.68 20.79 -14.88
CA LEU A 31 -40.06 21.91 -14.17
C LEU A 31 -38.70 22.19 -14.81
N GLY A 32 -38.64 23.28 -15.57
CA GLY A 32 -37.46 23.66 -16.33
C GLY A 32 -36.39 24.31 -15.46
N ALA A 33 -35.37 23.53 -15.12
CA ALA A 33 -34.00 23.96 -14.90
C ALA A 33 -33.12 22.74 -15.18
N ASN A 34 -32.55 22.66 -16.38
CA ASN A 34 -31.73 21.51 -16.76
C ASN A 34 -30.42 21.55 -15.98
N ALA A 35 -30.15 20.49 -15.21
CA ALA A 35 -28.80 20.02 -14.99
C ALA A 35 -28.10 19.87 -16.34
N ALA A 36 -26.77 20.00 -16.38
CA ALA A 36 -26.00 19.39 -17.44
C ALA A 36 -26.12 17.85 -17.31
N LYS A 37 -27.17 17.30 -17.95
CA LYS A 37 -27.38 15.86 -18.05
C LYS A 37 -26.20 15.30 -18.85
N ALA A 38 -25.65 14.17 -18.43
CA ALA A 38 -24.80 13.38 -19.31
C ALA A 38 -25.60 13.04 -20.58
N ASP A 39 -25.08 13.41 -21.74
CA ASP A 39 -25.74 13.13 -23.02
C ASP A 39 -25.57 11.64 -23.38
N ILE A 40 -24.45 11.02 -22.96
CA ILE A 40 -24.22 9.59 -23.06
C ILE A 40 -24.88 8.84 -21.88
N GLU A 41 -25.73 7.88 -22.23
CA GLU A 41 -26.44 6.97 -21.32
C GLU A 41 -25.85 5.54 -21.35
N ASP A 42 -26.06 4.82 -20.25
CA ASP A 42 -25.64 3.43 -20.10
C ASP A 42 -26.70 2.47 -20.65
N PHE A 43 -26.27 1.40 -21.33
CA PHE A 43 -27.12 0.23 -21.50
C PHE A 43 -27.32 -0.51 -20.17
N SER A 44 -28.44 -1.20 -20.00
CA SER A 44 -28.63 -2.09 -18.87
C SER A 44 -27.70 -3.31 -19.01
N ILE A 45 -27.30 -3.89 -17.87
CA ILE A 45 -26.55 -5.16 -17.83
C ILE A 45 -27.34 -6.28 -18.53
N SER A 46 -28.67 -6.19 -18.61
CA SER A 46 -29.52 -7.13 -19.35
C SER A 46 -29.32 -7.12 -20.86
N ASP A 47 -28.79 -6.02 -21.41
CA ASP A 47 -28.80 -5.76 -22.84
C ASP A 47 -27.48 -6.21 -23.49
N VAL A 48 -26.45 -6.48 -22.68
CA VAL A 48 -25.10 -6.87 -23.12
C VAL A 48 -24.79 -8.31 -22.67
N THR A 49 -24.82 -9.22 -23.63
CA THR A 49 -24.39 -10.62 -23.44
C THR A 49 -22.91 -10.77 -23.73
N MET A 50 -22.10 -11.08 -22.71
CA MET A 50 -20.68 -11.43 -22.91
C MET A 50 -20.55 -12.80 -23.58
N THR A 51 -19.70 -12.89 -24.60
CA THR A 51 -19.37 -14.15 -25.31
C THR A 51 -17.88 -14.47 -25.34
N ASP A 52 -17.04 -13.60 -24.77
CA ASP A 52 -15.63 -13.88 -24.46
C ASP A 52 -15.51 -15.02 -23.43
N ASP A 53 -14.79 -16.09 -23.77
CA ASP A 53 -14.65 -17.29 -22.93
C ASP A 53 -14.04 -16.99 -21.55
N TYR A 54 -13.06 -16.09 -21.46
CA TYR A 54 -12.37 -15.79 -20.20
C TYR A 54 -13.30 -15.03 -19.25
N CYS A 55 -14.00 -14.02 -19.75
CA CYS A 55 -14.96 -13.23 -18.98
C CYS A 55 -16.21 -14.03 -18.62
N THR A 56 -16.65 -14.92 -19.52
CA THR A 56 -17.77 -15.86 -19.25
C THR A 56 -17.40 -16.83 -18.13
N ASN A 57 -16.18 -17.39 -18.13
CA ASN A 57 -15.67 -18.18 -17.01
C ASN A 57 -15.59 -17.33 -15.72
N ALA A 58 -15.01 -16.13 -15.78
CA ALA A 58 -14.84 -15.28 -14.61
C ALA A 58 -16.18 -14.90 -13.93
N PHE A 59 -17.19 -14.53 -14.72
CA PHE A 59 -18.56 -14.33 -14.24
C PHE A 59 -19.18 -15.61 -13.67
N SER A 60 -18.99 -16.75 -14.32
CA SER A 60 -19.51 -18.05 -13.83
C SER A 60 -18.93 -18.42 -12.46
N LYS A 61 -17.62 -18.21 -12.25
CA LYS A 61 -16.95 -18.44 -10.97
C LYS A 61 -17.48 -17.52 -9.87
N GLU A 62 -17.76 -16.26 -10.20
CA GLU A 62 -18.36 -15.29 -9.29
C GLU A 62 -19.81 -15.67 -8.94
N LEU A 63 -20.62 -16.03 -9.93
CA LEU A 63 -22.00 -16.48 -9.73
C LEU A 63 -22.08 -17.73 -8.83
N ASP A 64 -21.19 -18.70 -9.02
CA ASP A 64 -21.03 -19.87 -8.14
C ASP A 64 -20.60 -19.50 -6.72
N TYR A 65 -19.83 -18.42 -6.54
CA TYR A 65 -19.47 -17.90 -5.22
C TYR A 65 -20.68 -17.22 -4.57
N LEU A 66 -21.34 -16.29 -5.26
CA LEU A 66 -22.50 -15.56 -4.78
C LEU A 66 -23.67 -16.48 -4.38
N LEU A 67 -23.94 -17.51 -5.17
CA LEU A 67 -24.97 -18.50 -4.86
C LEU A 67 -24.59 -19.44 -3.70
N SER A 68 -23.32 -19.52 -3.31
CA SER A 68 -22.86 -20.40 -2.22
C SER A 68 -23.04 -19.81 -0.81
N PHE A 69 -23.43 -18.54 -0.70
CA PHE A 69 -23.71 -17.87 0.58
C PHE A 69 -25.00 -18.33 1.27
N ASP A 70 -24.93 -18.39 2.60
CA ASP A 70 -26.07 -18.59 3.51
C ASP A 70 -26.63 -17.23 3.96
N THR A 71 -27.84 -16.90 3.52
CA THR A 71 -28.52 -15.65 3.85
C THR A 71 -28.88 -15.53 5.34
N GLU A 72 -29.05 -16.63 6.06
CA GLU A 72 -29.34 -16.58 7.50
C GLU A 72 -28.10 -16.15 8.30
N LYS A 73 -26.90 -16.54 7.83
CA LYS A 73 -25.62 -16.03 8.38
C LYS A 73 -25.40 -14.55 8.09
N LEU A 74 -25.66 -14.11 6.86
CA LEU A 74 -25.58 -12.69 6.48
C LEU A 74 -26.58 -11.82 7.28
N LEU A 75 -27.74 -12.38 7.67
CA LEU A 75 -28.73 -11.70 8.52
C LEU A 75 -28.46 -11.80 10.02
N ALA A 76 -27.57 -12.69 10.48
CA ALA A 76 -27.40 -12.99 11.90
C ALA A 76 -27.09 -11.71 12.71
N GLY A 77 -26.12 -10.91 12.28
CA GLY A 77 -25.74 -9.69 13.00
C GLY A 77 -26.83 -8.62 13.04
N PHE A 78 -27.58 -8.41 11.95
CA PHE A 78 -28.72 -7.48 11.95
C PHE A 78 -29.83 -7.93 12.91
N ARG A 79 -30.09 -9.24 12.98
CA ARG A 79 -31.10 -9.84 13.87
C ARG A 79 -30.69 -9.74 15.33
N GLU A 80 -29.44 -10.06 15.66
CA GLU A 80 -28.87 -9.88 17.01
C GLU A 80 -29.07 -8.44 17.49
N ASN A 81 -28.67 -7.47 16.67
CA ASN A 81 -28.70 -6.05 16.99
C ASN A 81 -30.12 -5.48 17.09
N ALA A 82 -31.08 -6.05 16.34
CA ALA A 82 -32.50 -5.76 16.50
C ALA A 82 -33.15 -6.49 17.70
N GLY A 83 -32.46 -7.44 18.34
CA GLY A 83 -33.01 -8.27 19.42
C GLY A 83 -33.98 -9.35 18.94
N LEU A 84 -33.76 -9.89 17.73
CA LEU A 84 -34.50 -10.96 17.07
C LEU A 84 -33.73 -12.30 17.14
N SER A 85 -34.43 -13.41 16.84
CA SER A 85 -33.82 -14.73 16.66
C SER A 85 -32.90 -14.75 15.43
N THR A 86 -31.68 -15.27 15.55
CA THR A 86 -30.80 -15.59 14.40
C THR A 86 -31.19 -16.87 13.67
N ASN A 87 -32.22 -17.58 14.16
CA ASN A 87 -32.64 -18.92 13.70
C ASN A 87 -31.56 -19.99 13.86
N GLY A 88 -30.63 -19.79 14.79
CA GLY A 88 -29.50 -20.69 15.03
C GLY A 88 -28.31 -20.48 14.09
N ALA A 89 -28.41 -19.51 13.16
CA ALA A 89 -27.26 -19.08 12.37
C ALA A 89 -26.27 -18.29 13.24
N THR A 90 -24.99 -18.43 12.91
CA THR A 90 -23.90 -17.59 13.40
C THR A 90 -23.44 -16.66 12.28
N ARG A 91 -22.75 -15.58 12.64
CA ARG A 91 -22.02 -14.74 11.68
C ARG A 91 -21.03 -15.56 10.84
N TYR A 92 -20.62 -14.97 9.72
CA TYR A 92 -19.44 -15.40 8.97
C TYR A 92 -18.15 -15.05 9.73
N GLY A 93 -17.03 -15.67 9.37
CA GLY A 93 -15.73 -15.42 10.01
C GLY A 93 -15.06 -14.13 9.51
N GLY A 94 -13.80 -13.92 9.92
CA GLY A 94 -13.01 -12.75 9.52
C GLY A 94 -13.70 -11.42 9.85
N TRP A 95 -13.57 -10.44 8.96
CA TRP A 95 -14.08 -9.08 9.16
C TRP A 95 -15.60 -9.01 9.42
N GLU A 96 -16.39 -9.94 8.86
CA GLU A 96 -17.85 -10.02 9.12
C GLU A 96 -18.23 -10.53 10.52
N ASN A 97 -17.24 -10.82 11.39
CA ASN A 97 -17.43 -11.03 12.82
C ASN A 97 -16.87 -9.89 13.70
N THR A 98 -16.48 -8.75 13.10
CA THR A 98 -15.80 -7.63 13.78
C THR A 98 -16.58 -6.31 13.66
N ASN A 99 -15.99 -5.20 14.12
CA ASN A 99 -16.61 -3.88 14.10
C ASN A 99 -17.01 -3.35 12.71
N ILE A 100 -16.44 -3.85 11.61
CA ILE A 100 -16.81 -3.43 10.23
C ILE A 100 -18.00 -4.23 9.64
N ALA A 101 -18.44 -5.31 10.30
CA ALA A 101 -19.37 -6.28 9.73
C ALA A 101 -20.70 -5.67 9.23
N GLY A 102 -21.21 -6.22 8.13
CA GLY A 102 -22.27 -5.66 7.29
C GLY A 102 -21.74 -5.03 6.00
N HIS A 103 -20.45 -4.67 5.93
CA HIS A 103 -19.89 -4.05 4.73
C HIS A 103 -19.89 -5.00 3.54
N CYS A 104 -19.56 -6.28 3.76
CA CYS A 104 -19.59 -7.31 2.73
C CYS A 104 -21.03 -7.59 2.31
N VAL A 105 -21.99 -7.56 3.25
CA VAL A 105 -23.43 -7.72 2.94
C VAL A 105 -23.92 -6.62 2.00
N GLY A 106 -23.42 -5.38 2.15
CA GLY A 106 -23.69 -4.29 1.21
C GLY A 106 -23.17 -4.58 -0.20
N HIS A 107 -21.88 -4.89 -0.34
CA HIS A 107 -21.26 -5.30 -1.62
C HIS A 107 -21.98 -6.50 -2.26
N TYR A 108 -22.36 -7.50 -1.45
CA TYR A 108 -23.09 -8.69 -1.88
C TYR A 108 -24.46 -8.37 -2.47
N LEU A 109 -25.19 -7.38 -1.91
CA LEU A 109 -26.46 -6.91 -2.48
C LEU A 109 -26.25 -6.25 -3.85
N THR A 110 -25.21 -5.41 -4.02
CA THR A 110 -24.84 -4.83 -5.32
C THR A 110 -24.48 -5.91 -6.34
N ALA A 111 -23.63 -6.87 -5.96
CA ALA A 111 -23.24 -7.98 -6.83
C ALA A 111 -24.43 -8.88 -7.22
N LEU A 112 -25.35 -9.19 -6.29
CA LEU A 112 -26.58 -9.89 -6.61
C LEU A 112 -27.50 -9.07 -7.53
N ALA A 113 -27.60 -7.75 -7.36
CA ALA A 113 -28.40 -6.88 -8.22
C ALA A 113 -27.84 -6.84 -9.66
N GLN A 114 -26.53 -6.81 -9.82
CA GLN A 114 -25.85 -6.90 -11.12
C GLN A 114 -26.02 -8.30 -11.74
N ALA A 115 -25.76 -9.36 -10.96
CA ALA A 115 -25.94 -10.74 -11.40
C ALA A 115 -27.39 -11.08 -11.80
N TYR A 116 -28.40 -10.49 -11.14
CA TYR A 116 -29.82 -10.68 -11.49
C TYR A 116 -30.18 -10.15 -12.90
N GLN A 117 -29.50 -9.10 -13.34
CA GLN A 117 -29.71 -8.49 -14.65
C GLN A 117 -28.98 -9.23 -15.77
N ASN A 118 -27.87 -9.90 -15.46
CA ASN A 118 -26.97 -10.52 -16.44
C ASN A 118 -27.69 -11.58 -17.33
N PRO A 119 -27.61 -11.47 -18.67
CA PRO A 119 -28.34 -12.35 -19.59
C PRO A 119 -27.79 -13.78 -19.68
N ASN A 120 -26.55 -14.03 -19.24
CA ASN A 120 -25.93 -15.36 -19.28
C ASN A 120 -26.41 -16.31 -18.16
N ILE A 121 -27.33 -15.88 -17.28
CA ILE A 121 -27.86 -16.72 -16.20
C ILE A 121 -29.10 -17.52 -16.65
N THR A 122 -29.24 -18.74 -16.15
CA THR A 122 -30.49 -19.50 -16.29
C THR A 122 -31.62 -18.89 -15.45
N SER A 123 -32.88 -19.13 -15.83
CA SER A 123 -34.04 -18.71 -15.02
C SER A 123 -33.98 -19.25 -13.58
N GLN A 124 -33.42 -20.44 -13.39
CA GLN A 124 -33.23 -21.06 -12.07
C GLN A 124 -32.21 -20.30 -11.20
N GLN A 125 -31.11 -19.84 -11.80
CA GLN A 125 -30.15 -18.95 -11.13
C GLN A 125 -30.76 -17.58 -10.85
N LYS A 126 -31.54 -17.02 -11.79
CA LYS A 126 -32.26 -15.74 -11.61
C LYS A 126 -33.25 -15.80 -10.43
N ASP A 127 -34.05 -16.86 -10.34
CA ASP A 127 -34.96 -17.12 -9.21
C ASP A 127 -34.19 -17.30 -7.89
N ALA A 128 -33.04 -18.00 -7.93
CA ALA A 128 -32.19 -18.24 -6.76
C ALA A 128 -31.49 -16.96 -6.26
N ILE A 129 -31.12 -16.05 -7.15
CA ILE A 129 -30.63 -14.69 -6.84
C ILE A 129 -31.77 -13.86 -6.25
N TYR A 130 -32.91 -13.77 -6.95
CA TYR A 130 -34.06 -12.97 -6.52
C TYR A 130 -34.53 -13.35 -5.12
N LYS A 131 -34.63 -14.67 -4.85
CA LYS A 131 -34.97 -15.18 -3.52
C LYS A 131 -33.99 -14.69 -2.44
N ARG A 132 -32.68 -14.71 -2.71
CA ARG A 132 -31.66 -14.21 -1.75
C ARG A 132 -31.81 -12.72 -1.52
N ILE A 133 -31.96 -11.93 -2.59
CA ILE A 133 -32.23 -10.49 -2.52
C ILE A 133 -33.45 -10.22 -1.61
N THR A 134 -34.60 -10.83 -1.91
CA THR A 134 -35.82 -10.58 -1.13
C THR A 134 -35.69 -11.06 0.32
N THR A 135 -35.06 -12.22 0.57
CA THR A 135 -34.81 -12.72 1.94
C THR A 135 -33.95 -11.75 2.75
N LEU A 136 -32.88 -11.19 2.16
CA LEU A 136 -32.03 -10.21 2.82
C LEU A 136 -32.78 -8.90 3.11
N ILE A 137 -33.46 -8.33 2.11
CA ILE A 137 -34.20 -7.07 2.25
C ILE A 137 -35.36 -7.21 3.25
N ASP A 138 -36.14 -8.29 3.20
CA ASP A 138 -37.24 -8.53 4.15
C ASP A 138 -36.71 -8.80 5.57
N GLY A 139 -35.58 -9.49 5.69
CA GLY A 139 -34.87 -9.68 6.95
C GLY A 139 -34.43 -8.35 7.56
N MET A 140 -33.76 -7.51 6.77
CA MET A 140 -33.36 -6.14 7.15
C MET A 140 -34.56 -5.28 7.52
N LYS A 141 -35.63 -5.27 6.71
CA LYS A 141 -36.87 -4.55 7.01
C LYS A 141 -37.48 -4.98 8.34
N THR A 142 -37.51 -6.28 8.62
CA THR A 142 -37.98 -6.83 9.90
C THR A 142 -37.11 -6.35 11.08
N CYS A 143 -35.79 -6.29 10.90
CA CYS A 143 -34.86 -5.76 11.91
C CYS A 143 -35.11 -4.27 12.18
N GLN A 144 -35.20 -3.46 11.12
CA GLN A 144 -35.40 -2.00 11.17
C GLN A 144 -36.76 -1.59 11.78
N GLN A 145 -37.78 -2.45 11.65
CA GLN A 145 -39.13 -2.23 12.19
C GLN A 145 -39.32 -2.77 13.63
N HIS A 146 -38.35 -3.52 14.18
CA HIS A 146 -38.53 -4.15 15.48
C HIS A 146 -38.43 -3.13 16.64
N PRO A 147 -39.32 -3.14 17.66
CA PRO A 147 -39.35 -2.11 18.71
C PRO A 147 -38.12 -2.01 19.62
N ARG A 148 -37.18 -2.97 19.56
CA ARG A 148 -35.88 -2.90 20.24
C ARG A 148 -34.77 -2.28 19.39
N GLY A 149 -34.96 -2.19 18.07
CA GLY A 149 -34.10 -1.45 17.17
C GLY A 149 -34.32 0.06 17.27
N LYS A 150 -33.40 0.85 16.73
CA LYS A 150 -33.57 2.30 16.55
C LYS A 150 -34.32 2.54 15.24
N THR A 151 -35.33 3.42 15.27
CA THR A 151 -36.16 3.73 14.09
C THR A 151 -35.31 4.12 12.88
N GLY A 152 -35.43 3.37 11.79
CA GLY A 152 -34.71 3.59 10.54
C GLY A 152 -33.28 3.05 10.51
N PHE A 153 -32.67 2.72 11.65
CA PHE A 153 -31.29 2.26 11.71
C PHE A 153 -31.14 0.77 11.34
N LEU A 154 -30.02 0.44 10.70
CA LEU A 154 -29.59 -0.93 10.43
C LEU A 154 -28.09 -1.07 10.67
N TRP A 155 -27.71 -2.13 11.35
CA TRP A 155 -26.32 -2.39 11.70
C TRP A 155 -26.09 -3.87 11.93
N ALA A 156 -25.00 -4.43 11.40
CA ALA A 156 -24.65 -5.83 11.62
C ALA A 156 -23.53 -6.01 12.66
N ALA A 157 -22.57 -5.09 12.79
CA ALA A 157 -21.39 -5.32 13.65
C ALA A 157 -21.74 -5.66 15.12
N PRO A 158 -20.90 -6.44 15.82
CA PRO A 158 -21.16 -6.85 17.20
C PRO A 158 -21.45 -5.66 18.11
N VAL A 159 -22.46 -5.81 18.97
CA VAL A 159 -22.88 -4.77 19.90
C VAL A 159 -22.15 -4.96 21.23
N PRO A 160 -21.53 -3.90 21.79
CA PRO A 160 -20.87 -3.99 23.09
C PRO A 160 -21.85 -4.30 24.23
N SER A 161 -21.31 -4.69 25.38
CA SER A 161 -22.08 -5.06 26.57
C SER A 161 -22.97 -3.93 27.14
N ASP A 162 -22.78 -2.68 26.70
CA ASP A 162 -23.64 -1.54 27.01
C ASP A 162 -24.96 -1.52 26.21
N GLY A 163 -25.10 -2.35 25.18
CA GLY A 163 -26.29 -2.45 24.32
C GLY A 163 -26.46 -1.28 23.35
N ASN A 164 -25.48 -0.37 23.22
CA ASN A 164 -25.60 0.77 22.33
C ASN A 164 -25.21 0.42 20.89
N VAL A 165 -26.23 0.07 20.09
CA VAL A 165 -26.09 -0.24 18.66
C VAL A 165 -25.52 0.90 17.81
N GLU A 166 -25.57 2.15 18.28
CA GLU A 166 -25.03 3.33 17.59
C GLU A 166 -23.61 3.71 18.05
N ARG A 167 -23.01 2.97 19.02
CA ARG A 167 -21.76 3.39 19.71
C ARG A 167 -20.63 3.75 18.76
N GLN A 168 -20.39 2.98 17.71
CA GLN A 168 -19.28 3.27 16.79
C GLN A 168 -19.43 4.65 16.14
N PHE A 169 -20.65 5.05 15.80
CA PHE A 169 -20.96 6.39 15.28
C PHE A 169 -20.75 7.46 16.36
N ASP A 170 -21.15 7.19 17.61
CA ASP A 170 -20.90 8.08 18.75
C ASP A 170 -19.40 8.27 19.03
N ARG A 171 -18.56 7.26 18.75
CA ARG A 171 -17.10 7.31 18.95
C ARG A 171 -16.39 8.12 17.87
N VAL A 172 -16.67 7.87 16.58
CA VAL A 172 -16.01 8.65 15.50
C VAL A 172 -16.37 10.14 15.55
N GLU A 173 -17.57 10.49 16.01
CA GLU A 173 -18.01 11.89 16.19
C GLU A 173 -17.24 12.64 17.29
N VAL A 174 -16.55 11.93 18.19
CA VAL A 174 -15.63 12.52 19.19
C VAL A 174 -14.16 12.20 18.92
N GLY A 175 -13.83 11.78 17.68
CA GLY A 175 -12.45 11.51 17.24
C GLY A 175 -11.88 10.19 17.73
N LYS A 176 -12.73 9.27 18.19
CA LYS A 176 -12.33 7.93 18.65
C LYS A 176 -12.54 6.90 17.53
N ALA A 177 -11.43 6.39 17.00
CA ALA A 177 -11.39 5.49 15.85
C ALA A 177 -10.42 4.31 16.04
N ASN A 178 -10.18 3.89 17.29
CA ASN A 178 -9.54 2.59 17.55
C ASN A 178 -10.48 1.49 17.03
N ILE A 179 -10.00 0.67 16.09
CA ILE A 179 -10.87 -0.25 15.35
C ILE A 179 -11.40 -1.42 16.18
N PHE A 180 -10.80 -1.73 17.34
CA PHE A 180 -11.23 -2.80 18.24
C PHE A 180 -12.12 -2.25 19.36
N ASP A 181 -11.66 -1.21 20.07
CA ASP A 181 -12.32 -0.69 21.27
C ASP A 181 -13.42 0.34 21.00
N ASP A 182 -13.31 1.10 19.91
CA ASP A 182 -14.13 2.30 19.66
C ASP A 182 -15.00 2.17 18.40
N ALA A 183 -14.40 2.08 17.20
CA ALA A 183 -15.10 2.04 15.92
C ALA A 183 -14.19 1.66 14.74
N TRP A 184 -14.66 0.78 13.84
CA TRP A 184 -13.98 0.47 12.57
C TRP A 184 -14.80 1.01 11.39
N VAL A 185 -14.40 2.20 10.91
CA VAL A 185 -14.93 2.90 9.72
C VAL A 185 -16.46 2.80 9.52
N PRO A 186 -17.29 3.13 10.53
CA PRO A 186 -18.71 2.78 10.51
C PRO A 186 -19.51 3.46 9.39
N TRP A 187 -19.06 4.62 8.93
CA TRP A 187 -19.65 5.32 7.78
C TRP A 187 -19.33 4.63 6.44
N TYR A 188 -18.17 3.97 6.29
CA TYR A 188 -17.88 3.13 5.11
C TYR A 188 -18.87 1.96 5.01
N THR A 189 -19.13 1.27 6.12
CA THR A 189 -20.09 0.15 6.19
C THR A 189 -21.51 0.63 5.90
N MET A 190 -21.91 1.77 6.46
CA MET A 190 -23.19 2.41 6.17
C MET A 190 -23.34 2.72 4.67
N HIS A 191 -22.29 3.23 4.03
CA HIS A 191 -22.26 3.47 2.58
C HIS A 191 -22.52 2.19 1.79
N LYS A 192 -21.84 1.06 2.09
CA LYS A 192 -22.06 -0.20 1.36
C LYS A 192 -23.48 -0.72 1.51
N LEU A 193 -24.07 -0.61 2.69
CA LEU A 193 -25.45 -1.01 2.92
C LEU A 193 -26.44 -0.15 2.11
N ILE A 194 -26.28 1.17 2.11
CA ILE A 194 -27.15 2.06 1.34
C ILE A 194 -27.00 1.80 -0.18
N ALA A 195 -25.76 1.69 -0.68
CA ALA A 195 -25.49 1.40 -2.09
C ALA A 195 -26.17 0.09 -2.55
N GLY A 196 -25.89 -1.04 -1.87
CA GLY A 196 -26.47 -2.33 -2.23
C GLY A 196 -28.00 -2.37 -2.14
N ILE A 197 -28.61 -1.63 -1.22
CA ILE A 197 -30.08 -1.51 -1.13
C ILE A 197 -30.65 -0.69 -2.31
N VAL A 198 -29.96 0.37 -2.72
CA VAL A 198 -30.34 1.19 -3.89
C VAL A 198 -30.19 0.39 -5.18
N ASP A 199 -29.07 -0.32 -5.36
CA ASP A 199 -28.81 -1.17 -6.52
C ASP A 199 -29.85 -2.29 -6.66
N VAL A 200 -30.23 -2.94 -5.55
CA VAL A 200 -31.33 -3.91 -5.52
C VAL A 200 -32.65 -3.28 -5.99
N TYR A 201 -32.99 -2.07 -5.53
CA TYR A 201 -34.21 -1.41 -5.96
C TYR A 201 -34.17 -1.09 -7.47
N ASN A 202 -33.05 -0.58 -7.97
CA ASN A 202 -32.87 -0.25 -9.38
C ASN A 202 -32.96 -1.50 -10.28
N ALA A 203 -32.31 -2.59 -9.89
CA ALA A 203 -32.27 -3.84 -10.66
C ALA A 203 -33.58 -4.66 -10.65
N THR A 204 -34.41 -4.50 -9.62
CA THR A 204 -35.57 -5.40 -9.38
C THR A 204 -36.92 -4.71 -9.23
N GLY A 205 -36.94 -3.39 -8.99
CA GLY A 205 -38.14 -2.65 -8.61
C GLY A 205 -38.72 -3.05 -7.24
N TYR A 206 -38.01 -3.84 -6.44
CA TYR A 206 -38.55 -4.41 -5.19
C TYR A 206 -38.78 -3.33 -4.13
N ALA A 207 -40.04 -2.88 -4.00
CA ALA A 207 -40.41 -1.73 -3.18
C ALA A 207 -39.90 -1.75 -1.72
N PRO A 208 -39.88 -2.90 -1.00
CA PRO A 208 -39.29 -2.97 0.35
C PRO A 208 -37.83 -2.50 0.43
N ALA A 209 -37.01 -2.65 -0.62
CA ALA A 209 -35.64 -2.15 -0.62
C ALA A 209 -35.59 -0.62 -0.51
N LYS A 210 -36.40 0.08 -1.32
CA LYS A 210 -36.54 1.54 -1.26
C LYS A 210 -37.11 2.04 0.08
N GLU A 211 -38.02 1.28 0.70
CA GLU A 211 -38.53 1.61 2.04
C GLU A 211 -37.43 1.52 3.11
N VAL A 212 -36.63 0.45 3.08
CA VAL A 212 -35.51 0.23 4.02
C VAL A 212 -34.44 1.30 3.82
N GLY A 213 -33.99 1.49 2.57
CA GLY A 213 -32.98 2.50 2.22
C GLY A 213 -33.42 3.91 2.57
N SER A 214 -34.68 4.28 2.28
CA SER A 214 -35.21 5.59 2.66
C SER A 214 -35.26 5.79 4.17
N SER A 215 -35.61 4.76 4.95
CA SER A 215 -35.68 4.87 6.40
C SER A 215 -34.29 5.00 7.03
N LEU A 216 -33.28 4.38 6.38
CA LEU A 216 -31.87 4.51 6.74
C LEU A 216 -31.33 5.90 6.38
N GLY A 217 -31.66 6.45 5.20
CA GLY A 217 -31.36 7.83 4.82
C GLY A 217 -31.97 8.87 5.75
N ASP A 218 -33.22 8.67 6.19
CA ASP A 218 -33.83 9.53 7.22
C ASP A 218 -33.10 9.42 8.57
N TRP A 219 -32.63 8.24 8.99
CA TRP A 219 -31.80 8.10 10.20
C TRP A 219 -30.47 8.86 10.05
N VAL A 220 -29.76 8.71 8.92
CA VAL A 220 -28.51 9.44 8.65
C VAL A 220 -28.76 10.94 8.70
N TYR A 221 -29.76 11.47 8.00
CA TYR A 221 -30.13 12.89 8.02
C TYR A 221 -30.38 13.40 9.45
N ASN A 222 -31.20 12.68 10.23
CA ASN A 222 -31.50 13.04 11.62
C ASN A 222 -30.27 13.00 12.53
N ARG A 223 -29.21 12.27 12.16
CA ARG A 223 -27.93 12.24 12.87
C ARG A 223 -27.03 13.41 12.44
N VAL A 224 -26.68 13.48 11.16
CA VAL A 224 -25.66 14.42 10.65
C VAL A 224 -26.11 15.88 10.67
N SER A 225 -27.43 16.16 10.60
CA SER A 225 -27.98 17.52 10.73
C SER A 225 -27.73 18.18 12.10
N ARG A 226 -27.30 17.41 13.11
CA ARG A 226 -26.95 17.91 14.45
C ARG A 226 -25.45 18.16 14.64
N TRP A 227 -24.60 17.85 13.66
CA TRP A 227 -23.16 18.02 13.79
C TRP A 227 -22.73 19.48 13.83
N SER A 228 -21.78 19.78 14.70
CA SER A 228 -21.00 21.01 14.60
C SER A 228 -20.00 20.92 13.44
N SER A 229 -19.50 22.06 12.95
CA SER A 229 -18.41 22.07 11.95
C SER A 229 -17.17 21.31 12.42
N GLN A 230 -16.88 21.32 13.73
CA GLN A 230 -15.79 20.53 14.32
C GLN A 230 -16.08 19.03 14.21
N THR A 231 -17.24 18.58 14.68
CA THR A 231 -17.69 17.18 14.61
C THR A 231 -17.64 16.66 13.17
N ARG A 232 -18.17 17.45 12.22
CA ARG A 232 -18.12 17.13 10.80
C ARG A 232 -16.68 16.93 10.33
N ASN A 233 -15.79 17.91 10.57
CA ASN A 233 -14.41 17.82 10.13
C ASN A 233 -13.67 16.61 10.75
N THR A 234 -13.95 16.29 12.01
CA THR A 234 -13.46 15.06 12.67
C THR A 234 -13.94 13.82 11.94
N VAL A 235 -15.24 13.70 11.64
CA VAL A 235 -15.79 12.54 10.92
C VAL A 235 -15.23 12.42 9.50
N LEU A 236 -15.08 13.52 8.76
CA LEU A 236 -14.55 13.49 7.38
C LEU A 236 -13.05 13.15 7.32
N SER A 237 -12.31 13.35 8.42
CA SER A 237 -10.91 12.91 8.55
C SER A 237 -10.76 11.40 8.77
N ILE A 238 -11.85 10.70 9.09
CA ILE A 238 -11.94 9.24 9.21
C ILE A 238 -12.60 8.70 7.92
N GLU A 239 -12.36 7.45 7.54
CA GLU A 239 -12.99 6.88 6.35
C GLU A 239 -14.53 6.83 6.48
N TYR A 240 -15.20 7.38 5.46
CA TYR A 240 -16.64 7.28 5.24
C TYR A 240 -16.99 6.66 3.87
N GLY A 241 -16.00 6.18 3.11
CA GLY A 241 -16.17 5.77 1.72
C GLY A 241 -16.89 6.84 0.88
N GLY A 242 -17.86 6.45 0.06
CA GLY A 242 -18.75 7.32 -0.71
C GLY A 242 -20.11 7.51 -0.03
N MET A 243 -20.16 7.90 1.24
CA MET A 243 -21.44 8.27 1.89
C MET A 243 -22.17 9.40 1.14
N ASN A 244 -21.45 10.32 0.51
CA ASN A 244 -22.02 11.31 -0.40
C ASN A 244 -22.56 10.65 -1.69
N ASP A 245 -21.76 9.80 -2.36
CA ASP A 245 -22.16 9.02 -3.57
C ASP A 245 -23.51 8.30 -3.37
N CYS A 246 -23.60 7.40 -2.39
CA CYS A 246 -24.78 6.57 -2.20
C CYS A 246 -26.01 7.34 -1.66
N LEU A 247 -25.82 8.46 -0.95
CA LEU A 247 -26.95 9.28 -0.48
C LEU A 247 -27.53 10.15 -1.61
N TYR A 248 -26.73 10.57 -2.59
CA TYR A 248 -27.23 11.21 -3.81
C TYR A 248 -28.02 10.22 -4.69
N ASP A 249 -27.54 8.98 -4.84
CA ASP A 249 -28.32 7.92 -5.53
C ASP A 249 -29.61 7.56 -4.75
N LEU A 250 -29.56 7.52 -3.41
CA LEU A 250 -30.75 7.35 -2.58
C LEU A 250 -31.74 8.51 -2.76
N TYR A 251 -31.26 9.76 -2.85
CA TYR A 251 -32.10 10.92 -3.20
C TYR A 251 -32.75 10.73 -4.57
N ALA A 252 -32.00 10.28 -5.59
CA ALA A 252 -32.53 10.09 -6.94
C ALA A 252 -33.72 9.12 -6.97
N ILE A 253 -33.68 8.02 -6.19
CA ILE A 253 -34.81 7.07 -6.13
C ILE A 253 -35.94 7.50 -5.17
N THR A 254 -35.69 8.36 -4.18
CA THR A 254 -36.67 8.71 -3.13
C THR A 254 -37.33 10.09 -3.29
N GLY A 255 -36.66 11.04 -3.93
CA GLY A 255 -37.10 12.44 -4.03
C GLY A 255 -37.15 13.20 -2.70
N LYS A 256 -36.50 12.70 -1.64
CA LYS A 256 -36.48 13.33 -0.31
C LYS A 256 -35.28 14.28 -0.14
N ASP A 257 -35.53 15.58 -0.11
CA ASP A 257 -34.50 16.61 0.08
C ASP A 257 -33.61 16.39 1.33
N ASN A 258 -34.13 15.72 2.37
CA ASN A 258 -33.34 15.28 3.53
C ASN A 258 -32.13 14.41 3.14
N HIS A 259 -32.26 13.53 2.16
CA HIS A 259 -31.18 12.64 1.73
C HIS A 259 -30.09 13.40 0.99
N ALA A 260 -30.47 14.33 0.09
CA ALA A 260 -29.53 15.24 -0.57
C ALA A 260 -28.83 16.17 0.43
N ALA A 261 -29.56 16.66 1.44
CA ALA A 261 -28.97 17.45 2.52
C ALA A 261 -27.97 16.64 3.37
N ALA A 262 -28.28 15.37 3.66
CA ALA A 262 -27.37 14.47 4.36
C ALA A 262 -26.11 14.16 3.53
N ALA A 263 -26.26 13.92 2.23
CA ALA A 263 -25.15 13.69 1.30
C ALA A 263 -24.15 14.86 1.32
N HIS A 264 -24.64 16.11 1.27
CA HIS A 264 -23.79 17.30 1.33
C HIS A 264 -22.96 17.39 2.62
N VAL A 265 -23.47 16.89 3.75
CA VAL A 265 -22.68 16.89 5.00
C VAL A 265 -21.42 16.04 4.85
N PHE A 266 -21.38 15.05 3.94
CA PHE A 266 -20.20 14.24 3.64
C PHE A 266 -19.27 14.80 2.54
N ASP A 267 -19.62 15.92 1.87
CA ASP A 267 -18.74 16.51 0.84
C ASP A 267 -17.55 17.25 1.46
N GLU A 268 -16.34 16.75 1.25
CA GLU A 268 -15.11 17.31 1.82
C GLU A 268 -14.54 18.47 0.99
N ASP A 269 -15.31 19.55 0.86
CA ASP A 269 -15.02 20.70 -0.01
C ASP A 269 -13.60 21.26 0.12
N ALA A 270 -13.00 21.22 1.32
CA ALA A 270 -11.63 21.67 1.56
C ALA A 270 -10.57 20.77 0.88
N LEU A 271 -10.78 19.46 0.86
CA LEU A 271 -9.93 18.51 0.13
C LEU A 271 -10.12 18.68 -1.39
N PHE A 272 -11.38 18.81 -1.83
CA PHE A 272 -11.70 19.00 -3.25
C PHE A 272 -11.07 20.28 -3.81
N GLN A 273 -11.17 21.38 -3.07
CA GLN A 273 -10.50 22.65 -3.39
C GLN A 273 -8.97 22.55 -3.35
N LYS A 274 -8.39 21.78 -2.42
CA LYS A 274 -6.92 21.57 -2.36
C LYS A 274 -6.42 20.84 -3.60
N VAL A 275 -7.13 19.82 -4.07
CA VAL A 275 -6.78 19.09 -5.30
C VAL A 275 -6.94 19.97 -6.54
N ALA A 276 -8.04 20.71 -6.66
CA ALA A 276 -8.30 21.60 -7.80
C ALA A 276 -7.40 22.85 -7.87
N GLN A 277 -6.72 23.20 -6.78
CA GLN A 277 -5.64 24.20 -6.77
C GLN A 277 -4.32 23.64 -7.33
N GLY A 278 -4.16 22.32 -7.37
CA GLY A 278 -2.93 21.64 -7.72
C GLY A 278 -1.80 21.86 -6.72
N GLY A 279 -0.60 21.45 -7.11
CA GLY A 279 0.60 21.46 -6.26
C GLY A 279 1.26 20.08 -6.23
N ARG A 280 2.47 20.00 -5.66
CA ARG A 280 3.16 18.72 -5.44
C ARG A 280 2.67 18.02 -4.18
N ASP A 281 2.67 16.70 -4.22
CA ASP A 281 2.47 15.79 -3.09
C ASP A 281 1.14 16.05 -2.35
N VAL A 282 0.10 16.51 -3.07
CA VAL A 282 -1.20 16.89 -2.49
C VAL A 282 -1.91 15.68 -1.88
N LEU A 283 -1.74 14.51 -2.51
CA LEU A 283 -2.31 13.22 -2.12
C LEU A 283 -1.35 12.35 -1.29
N ASN A 284 -0.05 12.68 -1.24
CA ASN A 284 0.97 11.89 -0.56
C ASN A 284 0.59 11.56 0.91
N ASN A 285 0.82 10.31 1.31
CA ASN A 285 0.43 9.69 2.57
C ASN A 285 -1.09 9.71 2.88
N ARG A 286 -1.97 9.88 1.88
CA ARG A 286 -3.41 9.63 2.03
C ARG A 286 -3.76 8.22 1.61
N HIS A 287 -4.58 7.54 2.41
CA HIS A 287 -5.17 6.27 2.01
C HIS A 287 -6.00 6.46 0.73
N ALA A 288 -5.62 5.74 -0.33
CA ALA A 288 -6.14 5.92 -1.67
C ALA A 288 -7.61 5.51 -1.78
N ASN A 289 -7.97 4.31 -1.30
CA ASN A 289 -9.35 3.83 -1.32
C ASN A 289 -10.31 4.65 -0.44
N THR A 290 -9.81 5.25 0.64
CA THR A 290 -10.58 6.24 1.42
C THR A 290 -10.85 7.52 0.62
N THR A 291 -9.92 7.91 -0.28
CA THR A 291 -9.95 9.21 -0.97
C THR A 291 -10.75 9.18 -2.27
N ILE A 292 -10.58 8.15 -3.12
CA ILE A 292 -11.21 8.08 -4.45
C ILE A 292 -12.76 8.18 -4.38
N PRO A 293 -13.48 7.45 -3.49
CA PRO A 293 -14.94 7.53 -3.40
C PRO A 293 -15.48 8.91 -3.02
N LYS A 294 -14.70 9.74 -2.34
CA LYS A 294 -15.08 11.12 -1.98
C LYS A 294 -15.29 11.95 -3.25
N PHE A 295 -14.41 11.78 -4.24
CA PHE A 295 -14.48 12.43 -5.55
C PHE A 295 -15.51 11.79 -6.49
N ILE A 296 -15.80 10.48 -6.38
CA ILE A 296 -16.96 9.87 -7.04
C ILE A 296 -18.25 10.55 -6.53
N GLY A 297 -18.40 10.73 -5.22
CA GLY A 297 -19.55 11.42 -4.64
C GLY A 297 -19.62 12.91 -4.98
N ALA A 298 -18.47 13.57 -5.18
CA ALA A 298 -18.42 14.92 -5.74
C ALA A 298 -19.02 14.95 -7.16
N LEU A 299 -18.57 14.06 -8.05
CA LEU A 299 -19.13 13.93 -9.39
C LEU A 299 -20.63 13.58 -9.38
N LYS A 300 -21.04 12.71 -8.44
CA LYS A 300 -22.45 12.35 -8.24
C LYS A 300 -23.31 13.54 -7.81
N ARG A 301 -22.80 14.45 -6.97
CA ARG A 301 -23.49 15.71 -6.64
C ARG A 301 -23.80 16.50 -7.90
N TYR A 302 -22.83 16.63 -8.81
CA TYR A 302 -23.03 17.31 -10.08
C TYR A 302 -24.11 16.63 -10.93
N THR A 303 -23.98 15.34 -11.22
CA THR A 303 -24.93 14.63 -12.11
C THR A 303 -26.35 14.51 -11.53
N VAL A 304 -26.48 14.47 -10.20
CA VAL A 304 -27.77 14.32 -9.52
C VAL A 304 -28.43 15.65 -9.16
N LEU A 305 -27.68 16.70 -8.80
CA LEU A 305 -28.25 17.93 -8.23
C LEU A 305 -27.99 19.23 -9.01
N ASP A 306 -27.05 19.29 -9.95
CA ASP A 306 -26.77 20.55 -10.65
C ASP A 306 -28.03 21.13 -11.30
N GLY A 307 -28.25 22.45 -11.15
CA GLY A 307 -29.45 23.14 -11.62
C GLY A 307 -30.77 22.79 -10.90
N ARG A 308 -30.83 21.72 -10.09
CA ARG A 308 -32.07 21.28 -9.40
C ARG A 308 -32.39 22.14 -8.18
N THR A 309 -33.64 22.09 -7.74
CA THR A 309 -34.08 22.71 -6.48
C THR A 309 -34.14 21.67 -5.37
N VAL A 310 -33.40 21.91 -4.28
CA VAL A 310 -33.40 21.10 -3.04
C VAL A 310 -33.66 22.03 -1.86
N ASN A 311 -34.58 21.68 -0.97
CA ASN A 311 -35.02 22.52 0.15
C ASN A 311 -35.43 23.96 -0.26
N GLY A 312 -35.98 24.10 -1.47
CA GLY A 312 -36.37 25.40 -2.04
C GLY A 312 -35.21 26.28 -2.54
N GLN A 313 -33.97 25.77 -2.57
CA GLN A 313 -32.80 26.45 -3.13
C GLN A 313 -32.33 25.77 -4.41
N GLN A 314 -31.98 26.54 -5.43
CA GLN A 314 -31.34 26.02 -6.63
C GLN A 314 -29.87 25.69 -6.32
N VAL A 315 -29.44 24.48 -6.67
CA VAL A 315 -28.07 24.00 -6.47
C VAL A 315 -27.23 24.33 -7.72
N ASP A 316 -26.08 24.95 -7.51
CA ASP A 316 -24.98 24.99 -8.48
C ASP A 316 -23.92 24.00 -7.98
N ALA A 317 -23.66 22.97 -8.78
CA ALA A 317 -22.66 21.94 -8.50
C ALA A 317 -21.58 21.88 -9.60
N SER A 318 -21.52 22.87 -10.50
CA SER A 318 -20.59 22.93 -11.63
C SER A 318 -19.11 22.73 -11.23
N ALA A 319 -18.70 23.29 -10.08
CA ALA A 319 -17.35 23.12 -9.55
C ALA A 319 -16.99 21.67 -9.17
N TYR A 320 -17.99 20.83 -8.85
CA TYR A 320 -17.75 19.44 -8.42
C TYR A 320 -17.40 18.51 -9.58
N LEU A 321 -17.84 18.80 -10.81
CA LEU A 321 -17.32 18.12 -12.01
C LEU A 321 -15.80 18.35 -12.11
N ARG A 322 -15.38 19.62 -12.07
CA ARG A 322 -13.98 20.00 -12.14
C ARG A 322 -13.14 19.37 -11.02
N TYR A 323 -13.66 19.30 -9.80
CA TYR A 323 -12.95 18.63 -8.70
C TYR A 323 -12.67 17.15 -9.00
N ALA A 324 -13.59 16.46 -9.69
CA ALA A 324 -13.42 15.08 -10.10
C ALA A 324 -12.45 14.92 -11.29
N GLU A 325 -12.48 15.86 -12.26
CA GLU A 325 -11.51 15.93 -13.37
C GLU A 325 -10.08 16.17 -12.85
N ASP A 326 -9.88 17.23 -12.07
CA ASP A 326 -8.58 17.61 -11.50
C ASP A 326 -8.00 16.49 -10.61
N PHE A 327 -8.85 15.74 -9.88
CA PHE A 327 -8.42 14.57 -9.10
C PHE A 327 -8.02 13.38 -9.98
N TRP A 328 -8.80 13.07 -11.01
CA TRP A 328 -8.51 11.96 -11.91
C TRP A 328 -7.19 12.19 -12.67
N ASP A 329 -6.98 13.41 -13.19
CA ASP A 329 -5.74 13.75 -13.88
C ASP A 329 -4.54 13.70 -12.92
N MET A 330 -4.69 14.12 -11.67
CA MET A 330 -3.62 14.04 -10.65
C MET A 330 -3.23 12.59 -10.33
N VAL A 331 -4.21 11.71 -10.07
CA VAL A 331 -3.96 10.28 -9.76
C VAL A 331 -3.31 9.56 -10.94
N THR A 332 -3.89 9.69 -12.13
CA THR A 332 -3.45 8.93 -13.32
C THR A 332 -2.11 9.41 -13.88
N THR A 333 -1.76 10.69 -13.67
CA THR A 333 -0.46 11.24 -14.11
C THR A 333 0.68 10.89 -13.15
N HIS A 334 0.44 10.98 -11.82
CA HIS A 334 1.53 11.01 -10.84
C HIS A 334 1.64 9.76 -9.94
N HIS A 335 0.59 8.94 -9.83
CA HIS A 335 0.53 7.85 -8.84
C HIS A 335 0.10 6.48 -9.41
N THR A 336 -0.02 6.36 -10.74
CA THR A 336 -0.53 5.14 -11.41
C THR A 336 0.59 4.35 -12.11
N TYR A 337 0.65 3.05 -11.82
CA TYR A 337 1.49 2.08 -12.53
C TYR A 337 0.89 1.73 -13.91
N ILE A 338 1.69 1.08 -14.77
CA ILE A 338 1.29 0.69 -16.14
C ILE A 338 0.02 -0.19 -16.19
N THR A 339 -0.30 -0.90 -15.10
CA THR A 339 -1.51 -1.71 -14.94
C THR A 339 -2.79 -0.89 -14.76
N GLY A 340 -2.69 0.41 -14.45
CA GLY A 340 -3.82 1.27 -14.03
C GLY A 340 -3.99 1.34 -12.51
N GLY A 341 -3.42 0.38 -11.77
CA GLY A 341 -3.38 0.39 -10.31
C GLY A 341 -2.51 1.51 -9.74
N ASN A 342 -2.79 1.88 -8.49
CA ASN A 342 -2.08 2.92 -7.74
C ASN A 342 -1.95 2.50 -6.25
N SER A 343 -1.20 3.30 -5.48
CA SER A 343 -0.87 3.11 -4.06
C SER A 343 0.19 2.04 -3.75
N GLU A 344 0.88 2.27 -2.63
CA GLU A 344 1.69 1.31 -1.88
C GLU A 344 1.13 1.25 -0.45
N TRP A 345 0.97 0.05 0.12
CA TRP A 345 0.37 -0.17 1.45
C TRP A 345 -0.95 0.61 1.63
N GLU A 346 -1.83 0.58 0.62
CA GLU A 346 -3.13 1.27 0.60
C GLU A 346 -3.06 2.81 0.49
N HIS A 347 -1.87 3.41 0.49
CA HIS A 347 -1.65 4.86 0.50
C HIS A 347 -1.03 5.39 -0.81
N PHE A 348 -1.43 6.60 -1.23
CA PHE A 348 -0.68 7.32 -2.27
C PHE A 348 0.68 7.74 -1.71
N GLY A 349 1.76 7.39 -2.41
CA GLY A 349 3.09 7.93 -2.13
C GLY A 349 3.31 9.30 -2.76
N LYS A 350 4.58 9.63 -3.03
CA LYS A 350 4.94 10.92 -3.62
C LYS A 350 4.62 10.99 -5.10
N ASP A 351 4.42 12.22 -5.58
CA ASP A 351 4.21 12.45 -7.01
C ASP A 351 5.44 11.97 -7.80
N ASP A 352 5.22 11.17 -8.85
CA ASP A 352 6.24 10.66 -9.78
C ASP A 352 7.31 9.73 -9.15
N ILE A 353 7.06 9.19 -7.96
CA ILE A 353 7.91 8.17 -7.34
C ILE A 353 7.19 6.83 -7.43
N LEU A 354 7.64 5.94 -8.32
CA LEU A 354 6.99 4.65 -8.56
C LEU A 354 7.95 3.46 -8.51
N ASP A 355 9.23 3.61 -8.91
CA ASP A 355 10.24 2.54 -8.82
C ASP A 355 10.72 2.33 -7.37
N ALA A 356 10.96 3.43 -6.64
CA ALA A 356 11.41 3.38 -5.25
C ALA A 356 10.34 2.82 -4.27
N GLU A 357 9.07 2.84 -4.66
CA GLU A 357 7.90 2.37 -3.88
C GLU A 357 7.35 1.02 -4.39
N ARG A 358 8.10 0.27 -5.23
CA ARG A 358 7.72 -1.08 -5.66
C ARG A 358 7.96 -2.11 -4.55
N THR A 359 6.89 -2.70 -4.02
CA THR A 359 6.92 -3.76 -3.00
C THR A 359 5.92 -4.89 -3.31
N ASN A 360 5.62 -5.72 -2.31
CA ASN A 360 4.58 -6.75 -2.35
C ASN A 360 3.16 -6.22 -2.06
N CYS A 361 3.02 -4.95 -1.68
CA CYS A 361 1.76 -4.35 -1.22
C CYS A 361 1.33 -3.15 -2.09
N ASN A 362 1.67 -3.16 -3.38
CA ASN A 362 1.15 -2.17 -4.34
C ASN A 362 -0.26 -2.50 -4.82
N CYS A 363 -0.92 -1.49 -5.41
CA CYS A 363 -2.08 -1.70 -6.28
C CYS A 363 -3.24 -2.43 -5.58
N GLU A 364 -3.80 -1.84 -4.52
CA GLU A 364 -5.06 -2.31 -3.92
C GLU A 364 -6.15 -2.39 -5.00
N THR A 365 -6.82 -3.54 -5.07
CA THR A 365 -7.81 -3.82 -6.13
C THR A 365 -9.02 -2.87 -6.06
N CYS A 366 -9.43 -2.43 -4.87
CA CYS A 366 -10.51 -1.44 -4.70
C CYS A 366 -10.20 -0.10 -5.38
N ASN A 367 -8.95 0.36 -5.37
CA ASN A 367 -8.56 1.63 -5.97
C ASN A 367 -8.82 1.60 -7.47
N SER A 368 -8.47 0.48 -8.11
CA SER A 368 -8.71 0.23 -9.53
C SER A 368 -10.22 0.23 -9.82
N TYR A 369 -11.01 -0.51 -9.03
CA TYR A 369 -12.48 -0.52 -9.15
C TYR A 369 -13.11 0.88 -9.03
N ASN A 370 -12.66 1.69 -8.07
CA ASN A 370 -13.19 3.04 -7.84
C ASN A 370 -12.71 4.04 -8.91
N MET A 371 -11.47 3.93 -9.39
CA MET A 371 -10.99 4.73 -10.53
C MET A 371 -11.74 4.36 -11.83
N LEU A 372 -12.12 3.10 -12.03
CA LEU A 372 -12.99 2.71 -13.15
C LEU A 372 -14.38 3.35 -13.05
N LYS A 373 -15.04 3.31 -11.87
CA LYS A 373 -16.31 4.04 -11.64
C LYS A 373 -16.19 5.52 -12.02
N LEU A 374 -15.13 6.18 -11.54
CA LEU A 374 -14.89 7.60 -11.80
C LEU A 374 -14.68 7.89 -13.29
N SER A 375 -13.86 7.07 -13.97
CA SER A 375 -13.56 7.21 -15.40
C SER A 375 -14.81 7.06 -16.27
N ARG A 376 -15.68 6.09 -15.95
CA ARG A 376 -16.93 5.84 -16.67
C ARG A 376 -17.84 7.08 -16.64
N GLU A 377 -18.06 7.64 -15.45
CA GLU A 377 -18.95 8.80 -15.30
C GLU A 377 -18.34 10.08 -15.90
N LEU A 378 -17.02 10.28 -15.80
CA LEU A 378 -16.34 11.40 -16.47
C LEU A 378 -16.45 11.31 -18.00
N PHE A 379 -16.30 10.12 -18.59
CA PHE A 379 -16.50 9.91 -20.04
C PHE A 379 -17.92 10.32 -20.47
N LYS A 380 -18.95 9.91 -19.74
CA LYS A 380 -20.36 10.19 -20.06
C LYS A 380 -20.72 11.68 -20.08
N ILE A 381 -19.93 12.51 -19.40
CA ILE A 381 -20.14 13.96 -19.27
C ILE A 381 -19.23 14.75 -20.22
N THR A 382 -17.97 14.33 -20.37
CA THR A 382 -16.93 15.08 -21.11
C THR A 382 -16.77 14.61 -22.56
N HIS A 383 -17.18 13.37 -22.85
CA HIS A 383 -16.97 12.64 -24.09
C HIS A 383 -15.48 12.44 -24.46
N ASP A 384 -14.54 12.62 -23.53
CA ASP A 384 -13.09 12.45 -23.76
C ASP A 384 -12.69 10.97 -23.71
N SER A 385 -12.11 10.45 -24.81
CA SER A 385 -11.72 9.05 -24.91
C SER A 385 -10.62 8.64 -23.91
N LYS A 386 -9.85 9.58 -23.34
CA LYS A 386 -8.78 9.29 -22.36
C LYS A 386 -9.28 8.45 -21.18
N TYR A 387 -10.52 8.69 -20.75
CA TYR A 387 -11.17 7.96 -19.67
C TYR A 387 -11.43 6.50 -20.04
N MET A 388 -11.76 6.22 -21.30
CA MET A 388 -11.98 4.86 -21.82
C MET A 388 -10.67 4.15 -22.20
N ASP A 389 -9.62 4.88 -22.59
CA ASP A 389 -8.27 4.34 -22.72
C ASP A 389 -7.74 3.84 -21.35
N PHE A 390 -7.91 4.64 -20.29
CA PHE A 390 -7.63 4.21 -18.92
C PHE A 390 -8.54 3.07 -18.46
N TYR A 391 -9.84 3.10 -18.82
CA TYR A 391 -10.80 2.06 -18.44
C TYR A 391 -10.38 0.70 -19.00
N GLU A 392 -10.11 0.61 -20.31
CA GLU A 392 -9.65 -0.61 -20.97
C GLU A 392 -8.33 -1.12 -20.36
N ASN A 393 -7.36 -0.22 -20.16
CA ASN A 393 -6.07 -0.58 -19.56
C ASN A 393 -6.24 -1.20 -18.16
N THR A 394 -7.02 -0.55 -17.30
CA THR A 394 -7.18 -0.95 -15.89
C THR A 394 -8.09 -2.17 -15.76
N TYR A 395 -9.09 -2.31 -16.64
CA TYR A 395 -9.95 -3.48 -16.75
C TYR A 395 -9.15 -4.75 -17.03
N TYR A 396 -8.31 -4.76 -18.08
CA TYR A 396 -7.49 -5.94 -18.38
C TYR A 396 -6.41 -6.19 -17.33
N ASN A 397 -5.69 -5.15 -16.91
CA ASN A 397 -4.40 -5.34 -16.22
C ASN A 397 -4.48 -5.29 -14.70
N SER A 398 -5.54 -4.74 -14.12
CA SER A 398 -5.80 -4.77 -12.67
C SER A 398 -7.07 -5.53 -12.31
N ILE A 399 -8.21 -5.32 -12.99
CA ILE A 399 -9.47 -6.00 -12.63
C ILE A 399 -9.46 -7.47 -13.04
N LEU A 400 -9.41 -7.83 -14.33
CA LEU A 400 -9.36 -9.23 -14.76
C LEU A 400 -8.14 -9.96 -14.17
N SER A 401 -7.05 -9.23 -13.97
CA SER A 401 -5.82 -9.71 -13.31
C SER A 401 -6.00 -10.10 -11.83
N SER A 402 -7.04 -9.59 -11.16
CA SER A 402 -7.29 -9.81 -9.73
C SER A 402 -7.95 -11.15 -9.39
N GLN A 403 -8.67 -11.79 -10.30
CA GLN A 403 -9.36 -13.05 -10.00
C GLN A 403 -8.52 -14.26 -10.41
N ASN A 404 -8.49 -15.29 -9.56
CA ASN A 404 -8.03 -16.61 -9.94
C ASN A 404 -9.11 -17.28 -10.82
N PRO A 405 -8.84 -17.56 -12.11
CA PRO A 405 -9.83 -18.08 -13.05
C PRO A 405 -10.27 -19.52 -12.74
N GLU A 406 -9.55 -20.26 -11.89
CA GLU A 406 -9.91 -21.62 -11.46
C GLU A 406 -10.87 -21.60 -10.27
N THR A 407 -10.68 -20.67 -9.30
CA THR A 407 -11.41 -20.67 -8.01
C THR A 407 -12.49 -19.59 -7.86
N GLY A 408 -12.36 -18.48 -8.61
CA GLY A 408 -13.20 -17.28 -8.48
C GLY A 408 -12.76 -16.28 -7.41
N MET A 409 -11.69 -16.57 -6.65
CA MET A 409 -11.25 -15.71 -5.54
C MET A 409 -10.35 -14.57 -6.03
N THR A 410 -10.41 -13.42 -5.35
CA THR A 410 -9.77 -12.16 -5.78
C THR A 410 -8.54 -11.80 -4.95
N THR A 411 -7.61 -11.05 -5.55
CA THR A 411 -6.46 -10.44 -4.88
C THR A 411 -6.86 -9.25 -4.00
N TYR A 412 -6.07 -8.97 -2.97
CA TYR A 412 -6.06 -7.65 -2.33
C TYR A 412 -5.08 -6.72 -3.08
N PHE A 413 -3.78 -6.98 -2.91
CA PHE A 413 -2.68 -6.27 -3.58
C PHE A 413 -2.19 -6.99 -4.84
N GLN A 414 -1.54 -6.24 -5.72
CA GLN A 414 -0.84 -6.73 -6.91
C GLN A 414 0.60 -6.19 -6.91
N PRO A 415 1.59 -6.97 -6.42
CA PRO A 415 3.00 -6.56 -6.33
C PRO A 415 3.58 -5.93 -7.60
N MET A 416 4.13 -4.72 -7.52
CA MET A 416 4.90 -4.13 -8.63
C MET A 416 6.40 -4.45 -8.51
N ALA A 417 6.87 -4.90 -7.34
CA ALA A 417 8.22 -5.46 -7.20
C ALA A 417 8.35 -6.80 -7.95
N THR A 418 9.36 -6.88 -8.81
CA THR A 418 9.64 -8.07 -9.62
C THR A 418 10.11 -9.24 -8.73
N GLY A 419 9.55 -10.43 -8.96
CA GLY A 419 9.89 -11.66 -8.22
C GLY A 419 8.89 -12.07 -7.14
N PHE A 420 7.80 -11.32 -6.93
CA PHE A 420 6.66 -11.73 -6.10
C PHE A 420 5.56 -12.44 -6.94
N PHE A 421 4.46 -12.82 -6.30
CA PHE A 421 3.34 -13.56 -6.89
C PHE A 421 1.98 -13.07 -6.33
N LYS A 422 0.87 -13.39 -7.01
CA LYS A 422 -0.48 -13.00 -6.58
C LYS A 422 -0.99 -13.91 -5.45
N VAL A 423 -1.64 -13.31 -4.45
CA VAL A 423 -2.32 -14.02 -3.34
C VAL A 423 -3.81 -13.72 -3.42
N TYR A 424 -4.65 -14.75 -3.27
CA TYR A 424 -6.10 -14.65 -3.40
C TYR A 424 -6.80 -14.89 -2.06
N SER A 425 -8.01 -14.34 -1.93
CA SER A 425 -8.90 -14.58 -0.79
C SER A 425 -9.39 -16.04 -0.70
N THR A 426 -10.02 -16.38 0.41
CA THR A 426 -10.72 -17.65 0.66
C THR A 426 -12.20 -17.38 0.96
N ARG A 427 -13.06 -18.33 0.54
CA ARG A 427 -14.51 -18.12 0.41
C ARG A 427 -15.27 -17.72 1.70
N TRP A 428 -14.76 -18.03 2.89
CA TRP A 428 -15.59 -18.08 4.10
C TRP A 428 -15.12 -17.21 5.26
N ASP A 429 -13.95 -16.58 5.11
CA ASP A 429 -13.17 -16.00 6.19
C ASP A 429 -12.34 -14.77 5.77
N LYS A 430 -12.11 -14.53 4.47
CA LYS A 430 -11.40 -13.33 3.98
C LYS A 430 -12.36 -12.31 3.38
N PHE A 431 -13.19 -11.73 4.24
CA PHE A 431 -14.13 -10.64 3.90
C PHE A 431 -13.47 -9.26 3.85
N TRP A 432 -12.40 -9.14 3.06
CA TRP A 432 -11.72 -7.87 2.83
C TRP A 432 -12.58 -6.89 2.01
N CYS A 433 -12.23 -5.61 2.00
CA CYS A 433 -12.77 -4.62 1.06
C CYS A 433 -12.63 -5.09 -0.41
N CYS A 434 -11.46 -5.63 -0.77
CA CYS A 434 -11.16 -6.14 -2.12
C CYS A 434 -11.98 -7.41 -2.48
N THR A 435 -12.45 -8.17 -1.49
CA THR A 435 -13.42 -9.25 -1.71
C THR A 435 -14.78 -8.65 -2.08
N GLY A 436 -15.19 -7.58 -1.40
CA GLY A 436 -16.39 -6.80 -1.70
C GLY A 436 -16.40 -6.20 -3.12
N SER A 437 -15.39 -5.40 -3.46
CA SER A 437 -15.27 -4.84 -4.82
C SER A 437 -15.01 -5.90 -5.89
N GLY A 438 -14.42 -7.04 -5.51
CA GLY A 438 -14.24 -8.21 -6.36
C GLY A 438 -15.59 -8.74 -6.86
N MET A 439 -16.49 -9.06 -5.92
CA MET A 439 -17.84 -9.56 -6.24
C MET A 439 -18.56 -8.66 -7.25
N GLU A 440 -18.52 -7.34 -7.05
CA GLU A 440 -19.13 -6.37 -7.96
C GLU A 440 -18.41 -6.21 -9.30
N SER A 441 -17.10 -6.42 -9.36
CA SER A 441 -16.34 -6.28 -10.61
C SER A 441 -16.70 -7.39 -11.58
N PHE A 442 -16.75 -8.63 -11.09
CA PHE A 442 -16.94 -9.81 -11.93
C PHE A 442 -18.40 -10.06 -12.34
N THR A 443 -19.37 -9.43 -11.67
CA THR A 443 -20.79 -9.46 -12.07
C THR A 443 -21.17 -8.52 -13.21
N LYS A 444 -20.32 -7.55 -13.55
CA LYS A 444 -20.63 -6.47 -14.51
C LYS A 444 -19.64 -6.29 -15.66
N LEU A 445 -18.78 -7.27 -15.95
CA LEU A 445 -17.67 -7.16 -16.92
C LEU A 445 -18.02 -6.56 -18.31
N GLY A 446 -19.24 -6.75 -18.81
CA GLY A 446 -19.69 -6.20 -20.09
C GLY A 446 -20.29 -4.78 -20.04
N ASP A 447 -20.49 -4.21 -18.85
CA ASP A 447 -21.34 -3.03 -18.62
C ASP A 447 -20.86 -1.74 -19.29
N THR A 448 -19.60 -1.67 -19.72
CA THR A 448 -18.93 -0.46 -20.25
C THR A 448 -18.54 -0.64 -21.72
N ILE A 449 -18.73 -1.82 -22.32
CA ILE A 449 -18.38 -2.09 -23.73
C ILE A 449 -19.15 -1.15 -24.67
N TYR A 450 -20.42 -0.90 -24.35
CA TYR A 450 -21.34 -0.08 -25.14
C TYR A 450 -21.97 1.02 -24.28
N MET A 451 -22.17 2.18 -24.89
CA MET A 451 -22.99 3.30 -24.36
C MET A 451 -23.70 4.00 -25.53
N HIS A 452 -24.71 4.83 -25.29
CA HIS A 452 -25.45 5.47 -26.37
C HIS A 452 -25.84 6.93 -26.11
N ASP A 453 -26.05 7.69 -27.18
CA ASP A 453 -26.62 9.05 -27.20
C ASP A 453 -27.61 9.14 -28.37
N ASP A 454 -28.91 9.10 -28.07
CA ASP A 454 -30.02 8.93 -29.01
C ASP A 454 -29.83 7.83 -30.07
N ASN A 455 -29.37 8.16 -31.28
CA ASN A 455 -29.07 7.23 -32.39
C ASN A 455 -27.60 6.79 -32.45
N THR A 456 -26.73 7.38 -31.63
CA THR A 456 -25.28 7.09 -31.59
C THR A 456 -25.00 5.90 -30.68
N LEU A 457 -24.31 4.88 -31.19
CA LEU A 457 -23.69 3.83 -30.39
C LEU A 457 -22.20 4.10 -30.21
N TYR A 458 -21.74 4.27 -28.98
CA TYR A 458 -20.33 4.29 -28.63
C TYR A 458 -19.87 2.86 -28.29
N VAL A 459 -18.92 2.34 -29.07
CA VAL A 459 -18.22 1.09 -28.80
C VAL A 459 -16.88 1.44 -28.16
N ASN A 460 -16.78 1.19 -26.86
CA ASN A 460 -15.66 1.63 -26.03
C ASN A 460 -14.47 0.68 -26.09
N PHE A 461 -14.65 -0.64 -26.10
CA PHE A 461 -13.55 -1.60 -26.26
C PHE A 461 -13.99 -2.92 -26.89
N TYR A 462 -13.01 -3.65 -27.44
CA TYR A 462 -13.23 -4.68 -28.46
C TYR A 462 -13.21 -6.10 -27.88
N GLN A 463 -14.28 -6.48 -27.18
CA GLN A 463 -14.42 -7.80 -26.56
C GLN A 463 -15.71 -8.51 -27.01
N SER A 464 -15.59 -9.79 -27.38
CA SER A 464 -16.70 -10.56 -27.97
C SER A 464 -17.96 -10.54 -27.10
N SER A 465 -19.04 -10.04 -27.69
CA SER A 465 -20.30 -9.72 -27.00
C SER A 465 -21.45 -9.51 -27.98
N ILE A 466 -22.68 -9.53 -27.48
CA ILE A 466 -23.90 -9.22 -28.21
C ILE A 466 -24.65 -8.11 -27.46
N LEU A 467 -24.99 -7.03 -28.15
CA LEU A 467 -25.87 -5.96 -27.67
C LEU A 467 -27.27 -6.14 -28.25
N ASP A 468 -28.29 -6.16 -27.40
CA ASP A 468 -29.71 -6.16 -27.74
C ASP A 468 -30.31 -4.76 -27.49
N TRP A 469 -30.26 -3.87 -28.48
CA TRP A 469 -30.78 -2.50 -28.39
C TRP A 469 -32.29 -2.45 -28.68
N ALA A 470 -33.09 -2.67 -27.63
CA ALA A 470 -34.54 -2.82 -27.72
C ALA A 470 -35.24 -1.57 -28.28
N GLU A 471 -34.82 -0.35 -27.90
CA GLU A 471 -35.41 0.93 -28.32
C GLU A 471 -35.32 1.16 -29.83
N LYS A 472 -34.26 0.65 -30.47
CA LYS A 472 -34.05 0.75 -31.93
C LYS A 472 -34.48 -0.52 -32.67
N ASN A 473 -34.88 -1.58 -31.96
CA ASN A 473 -35.14 -2.91 -32.52
C ASN A 473 -33.93 -3.43 -33.34
N VAL A 474 -32.73 -3.30 -32.76
CA VAL A 474 -31.45 -3.67 -33.38
C VAL A 474 -30.67 -4.59 -32.44
N ARG A 475 -30.00 -5.59 -33.01
CA ARG A 475 -28.97 -6.37 -32.33
C ARG A 475 -27.62 -6.15 -33.02
N ILE A 476 -26.57 -5.94 -32.22
CA ILE A 476 -25.19 -5.84 -32.69
C ILE A 476 -24.40 -7.02 -32.11
N THR A 477 -23.87 -7.89 -32.97
CA THR A 477 -22.96 -8.97 -32.56
C THR A 477 -21.52 -8.55 -32.84
N GLN A 478 -20.70 -8.41 -31.80
CA GLN A 478 -19.26 -8.16 -31.86
C GLN A 478 -18.49 -9.48 -31.73
N GLU A 479 -17.73 -9.83 -32.76
CA GLU A 479 -16.77 -10.94 -32.79
C GLU A 479 -15.36 -10.35 -32.83
N SER A 480 -14.64 -10.40 -31.71
CA SER A 480 -13.29 -9.84 -31.60
C SER A 480 -12.23 -10.93 -31.66
N SER A 481 -11.16 -10.70 -32.44
CA SER A 481 -9.91 -11.46 -32.35
C SER A 481 -8.87 -10.79 -31.45
N ILE A 482 -9.10 -9.54 -31.03
CA ILE A 482 -8.24 -8.83 -30.10
C ILE A 482 -8.41 -9.49 -28.72
N PRO A 483 -7.33 -9.76 -27.97
CA PRO A 483 -5.95 -9.31 -28.17
C PRO A 483 -5.03 -10.25 -28.98
N GLU A 484 -5.43 -11.48 -29.29
CA GLU A 484 -4.63 -12.44 -30.06
C GLU A 484 -4.37 -11.99 -31.52
N GLY A 485 -5.31 -11.30 -32.14
CA GLY A 485 -5.27 -10.77 -33.51
C GLY A 485 -5.40 -9.26 -33.58
N ALA A 486 -5.96 -8.76 -34.68
CA ALA A 486 -6.18 -7.32 -34.91
C ALA A 486 -7.56 -7.01 -35.52
N SER A 487 -8.39 -8.02 -35.80
CA SER A 487 -9.68 -7.86 -36.47
C SER A 487 -10.85 -7.89 -35.47
N VAL A 488 -11.84 -7.04 -35.70
CA VAL A 488 -13.12 -7.04 -34.97
C VAL A 488 -14.24 -6.98 -36.01
N LYS A 489 -15.24 -7.85 -35.90
CA LYS A 489 -16.38 -7.90 -36.82
C LYS A 489 -17.67 -7.59 -36.06
N PHE A 490 -18.42 -6.62 -36.56
CA PHE A 490 -19.76 -6.28 -36.10
C PHE A 490 -20.76 -6.76 -37.13
N THR A 491 -21.78 -7.48 -36.71
CA THR A 491 -22.92 -7.86 -37.55
C THR A 491 -24.18 -7.19 -37.01
N VAL A 492 -24.85 -6.41 -37.85
CA VAL A 492 -26.12 -5.75 -37.54
C VAL A 492 -27.27 -6.71 -37.84
N SER A 493 -28.24 -6.81 -36.94
CA SER A 493 -29.52 -7.47 -37.18
C SER A 493 -30.67 -6.53 -36.81
N GLY A 494 -31.71 -6.48 -37.64
CA GLY A 494 -32.70 -5.40 -37.63
C GLY A 494 -32.33 -4.27 -38.59
N SER A 495 -33.02 -3.13 -38.53
CA SER A 495 -32.77 -1.99 -39.44
C SER A 495 -33.19 -0.68 -38.78
N SER A 496 -32.25 0.23 -38.62
CA SER A 496 -32.43 1.56 -38.02
C SER A 496 -31.39 2.52 -38.60
N ASP A 497 -31.72 3.81 -38.61
CA ASP A 497 -30.72 4.87 -38.71
C ASP A 497 -29.85 4.82 -37.44
N LEU A 498 -28.52 4.72 -37.59
CA LEU A 498 -27.56 4.55 -36.50
C LEU A 498 -26.22 5.22 -36.84
N ASP A 499 -25.65 5.92 -35.86
CA ASP A 499 -24.28 6.42 -35.91
C ASP A 499 -23.39 5.49 -35.07
N LEU A 500 -22.50 4.72 -35.72
CA LEU A 500 -21.59 3.82 -35.01
C LEU A 500 -20.25 4.53 -34.75
N ARG A 501 -19.94 4.78 -33.48
CA ARG A 501 -18.69 5.39 -33.01
C ARG A 501 -17.81 4.32 -32.38
N PHE A 502 -16.69 4.00 -33.03
CA PHE A 502 -15.73 3.00 -32.54
C PHE A 502 -14.49 3.69 -31.94
N ARG A 503 -14.15 3.49 -30.66
CA ARG A 503 -12.98 4.18 -30.04
C ARG A 503 -11.70 3.83 -30.81
N ILE A 504 -10.89 4.84 -31.13
CA ILE A 504 -9.53 4.65 -31.66
C ILE A 504 -8.59 4.57 -30.44
N PRO A 505 -8.08 3.39 -30.04
CA PRO A 505 -7.37 3.26 -28.77
C PRO A 505 -5.98 3.92 -28.80
N ASP A 506 -5.55 4.47 -27.66
CA ASP A 506 -4.21 5.08 -27.49
C ASP A 506 -3.04 4.16 -27.94
N TRP A 507 -3.22 2.85 -27.77
CA TRP A 507 -2.24 1.81 -28.03
C TRP A 507 -2.12 1.38 -29.50
N ILE A 508 -3.04 1.79 -30.37
CA ILE A 508 -3.09 1.33 -31.79
C ILE A 508 -1.75 1.57 -32.52
N ASP A 509 -1.35 0.63 -33.38
CA ASP A 509 -0.23 0.82 -34.29
C ASP A 509 -0.71 1.27 -35.68
N GLY A 510 -0.35 2.50 -36.06
CA GLY A 510 -0.77 3.10 -37.32
C GLY A 510 -2.18 3.67 -37.27
N THR A 511 -3.06 3.21 -38.17
CA THR A 511 -4.43 3.74 -38.33
C THR A 511 -5.44 2.61 -38.32
N MET A 512 -6.60 2.82 -37.72
CA MET A 512 -7.70 1.86 -37.77
C MET A 512 -8.20 1.67 -39.22
N GLY A 513 -8.26 0.43 -39.68
CA GLY A 513 -8.95 0.07 -40.91
C GLY A 513 -10.44 -0.12 -40.64
N VAL A 514 -11.30 0.33 -41.55
CA VAL A 514 -12.75 0.09 -41.49
C VAL A 514 -13.25 -0.36 -42.86
N THR A 515 -14.01 -1.45 -42.91
CA THR A 515 -14.83 -1.85 -44.06
C THR A 515 -16.30 -1.92 -43.64
N VAL A 516 -17.19 -1.63 -44.58
CA VAL A 516 -18.64 -1.87 -44.46
C VAL A 516 -19.04 -2.70 -45.67
N ASN A 517 -19.63 -3.88 -45.44
CA ASN A 517 -20.00 -4.86 -46.47
C ASN A 517 -18.85 -5.16 -47.46
N GLY A 518 -17.65 -5.36 -46.92
CA GLY A 518 -16.42 -5.64 -47.67
C GLY A 518 -15.84 -4.44 -48.45
N SER A 519 -16.50 -3.27 -48.44
CA SER A 519 -16.03 -2.05 -49.08
C SER A 519 -15.30 -1.16 -48.06
N ARG A 520 -14.13 -0.62 -48.42
CA ARG A 520 -13.38 0.29 -47.52
C ARG A 520 -14.20 1.54 -47.21
N TYR A 521 -14.37 1.83 -45.93
CA TYR A 521 -15.00 3.04 -45.43
C TYR A 521 -13.95 4.08 -45.04
N SER A 522 -14.28 5.37 -45.19
CA SER A 522 -13.44 6.50 -44.75
C SER A 522 -14.19 7.30 -43.70
N TYR A 523 -13.87 7.04 -42.44
CA TYR A 523 -14.48 7.67 -41.28
C TYR A 523 -13.89 9.06 -40.99
N LYS A 524 -14.58 9.83 -40.15
CA LYS A 524 -14.03 11.02 -39.47
C LYS A 524 -13.69 10.63 -38.03
N THR A 525 -12.76 11.36 -37.40
CA THR A 525 -12.55 11.22 -35.96
C THR A 525 -13.37 12.27 -35.21
N VAL A 526 -14.20 11.82 -34.28
CA VAL A 526 -15.02 12.65 -33.37
C VAL A 526 -14.67 12.23 -31.95
N ASN A 527 -14.07 13.14 -31.17
CA ASN A 527 -13.69 12.93 -29.77
C ASN A 527 -12.91 11.61 -29.49
N GLY A 528 -12.01 11.21 -30.39
CA GLY A 528 -11.25 9.95 -30.28
C GLY A 528 -11.93 8.71 -30.87
N TYR A 529 -13.15 8.83 -31.39
CA TYR A 529 -13.89 7.72 -32.01
C TYR A 529 -13.90 7.86 -33.55
N ALA A 530 -13.85 6.73 -34.26
CA ALA A 530 -14.14 6.67 -35.68
C ALA A 530 -15.65 6.67 -35.91
N ASP A 531 -16.11 7.69 -36.62
CA ASP A 531 -17.50 7.95 -36.96
C ASP A 531 -17.90 7.20 -38.24
N VAL A 532 -18.80 6.21 -38.11
CA VAL A 532 -19.27 5.33 -39.18
C VAL A 532 -20.81 5.37 -39.24
N SER A 533 -21.33 6.45 -39.83
CA SER A 533 -22.77 6.64 -40.10
C SER A 533 -23.25 5.87 -41.33
N GLY A 534 -24.49 5.38 -41.30
CA GLY A 534 -25.18 4.83 -42.47
C GLY A 534 -26.59 4.29 -42.18
N ASP A 535 -27.38 4.10 -43.25
CA ASP A 535 -28.69 3.42 -43.21
C ASP A 535 -28.51 1.90 -43.00
N PHE A 536 -28.02 1.48 -41.83
CA PHE A 536 -27.67 0.08 -41.58
C PHE A 536 -28.89 -0.86 -41.62
N SER A 537 -28.74 -1.93 -42.39
CA SER A 537 -29.77 -2.91 -42.72
C SER A 537 -29.47 -4.29 -42.14
N ASP A 538 -30.48 -5.16 -42.15
CA ASP A 538 -30.37 -6.51 -41.59
C ASP A 538 -29.30 -7.33 -42.33
N GLY A 539 -28.31 -7.83 -41.57
CA GLY A 539 -27.17 -8.58 -42.11
C GLY A 539 -25.97 -7.73 -42.55
N ASP A 540 -26.00 -6.39 -42.37
CA ASP A 540 -24.84 -5.55 -42.63
C ASP A 540 -23.66 -5.91 -41.72
N VAL A 541 -22.45 -5.88 -42.30
CA VAL A 541 -21.20 -6.23 -41.60
C VAL A 541 -20.23 -5.05 -41.65
N ILE A 542 -19.74 -4.65 -40.47
CA ILE A 542 -18.66 -3.69 -40.31
C ILE A 542 -17.44 -4.46 -39.78
N GLU A 543 -16.30 -4.36 -40.44
CA GLU A 543 -15.05 -4.96 -39.95
C GLU A 543 -14.03 -3.87 -39.65
N LEU A 544 -13.47 -3.94 -38.45
CA LEU A 544 -12.36 -3.09 -38.01
C LEU A 544 -11.04 -3.86 -38.09
N THR A 545 -9.96 -3.14 -38.34
CA THR A 545 -8.59 -3.63 -38.12
C THR A 545 -7.87 -2.65 -37.20
N VAL A 546 -7.48 -3.10 -36.01
CA VAL A 546 -6.87 -2.33 -34.92
C VAL A 546 -5.51 -2.98 -34.59
N PRO A 547 -4.42 -2.63 -35.30
CA PRO A 547 -3.14 -3.32 -35.12
C PRO A 547 -2.54 -3.08 -33.74
N SER A 548 -1.95 -4.13 -33.15
CA SER A 548 -1.22 -4.07 -31.87
C SER A 548 0.27 -4.27 -32.09
N LYS A 549 1.10 -3.49 -31.38
CA LYS A 549 2.55 -3.70 -31.27
C LYS A 549 3.01 -3.66 -29.82
N VAL A 550 4.24 -4.11 -29.57
CA VAL A 550 4.90 -3.92 -28.28
C VAL A 550 5.27 -2.44 -28.12
N ARG A 551 4.99 -1.86 -26.95
CA ARG A 551 5.49 -0.55 -26.52
C ARG A 551 6.14 -0.70 -25.14
N ALA A 552 7.26 0.00 -24.95
CA ALA A 552 8.00 0.06 -23.68
C ALA A 552 7.67 1.36 -22.94
N TYR A 553 7.46 1.28 -21.63
CA TYR A 553 7.06 2.39 -20.77
C TYR A 553 8.03 2.50 -19.59
N PRO A 554 8.77 3.61 -19.45
CA PRO A 554 9.68 3.83 -18.32
C PRO A 554 8.90 4.16 -17.04
N LEU A 555 9.54 4.00 -15.89
CA LEU A 555 9.09 4.61 -14.63
C LEU A 555 9.61 6.05 -14.52
N PRO A 556 8.84 6.98 -13.94
CA PRO A 556 9.17 8.41 -13.90
C PRO A 556 10.43 8.73 -13.07
N ASP A 557 10.64 8.03 -11.95
CA ASP A 557 11.82 8.14 -11.09
C ASP A 557 13.00 7.26 -11.55
N ALA A 558 12.77 6.35 -12.50
CA ALA A 558 13.78 5.41 -13.01
C ALA A 558 13.68 5.23 -14.54
N PRO A 559 14.26 6.14 -15.35
CA PRO A 559 14.10 6.16 -16.81
C PRO A 559 14.80 5.00 -17.55
N ASP A 560 15.59 4.19 -16.86
CA ASP A 560 16.18 2.94 -17.35
C ASP A 560 15.38 1.69 -16.94
N VAL A 561 14.29 1.83 -16.16
CA VAL A 561 13.41 0.74 -15.72
C VAL A 561 12.14 0.74 -16.55
N TYR A 562 11.88 -0.35 -17.27
CA TYR A 562 10.78 -0.45 -18.23
C TYR A 562 9.81 -1.59 -17.93
N GLY A 563 8.52 -1.32 -18.11
CA GLY A 563 7.47 -2.31 -18.33
C GLY A 563 7.00 -2.30 -19.79
N PHE A 564 6.26 -3.32 -20.21
CA PHE A 564 5.84 -3.49 -21.61
C PHE A 564 4.32 -3.70 -21.73
N LYS A 565 3.72 -3.12 -22.79
CA LYS A 565 2.36 -3.49 -23.24
C LYS A 565 2.39 -4.04 -24.66
N TYR A 566 1.48 -4.96 -24.97
CA TYR A 566 1.08 -5.32 -26.33
C TYR A 566 -0.40 -4.98 -26.51
N GLY A 567 -0.68 -3.95 -27.31
CA GLY A 567 -2.02 -3.35 -27.36
C GLY A 567 -2.48 -2.87 -25.97
N PRO A 568 -3.66 -3.27 -25.48
CA PRO A 568 -4.15 -2.89 -24.15
C PRO A 568 -3.47 -3.68 -23.02
N LEU A 569 -2.76 -4.78 -23.33
CA LEU A 569 -2.29 -5.73 -22.32
C LEU A 569 -0.90 -5.42 -21.79
N VAL A 570 -0.76 -5.25 -20.48
CA VAL A 570 0.53 -5.30 -19.78
C VAL A 570 1.08 -6.71 -19.87
N LEU A 571 2.38 -6.81 -20.16
CA LEU A 571 3.13 -8.06 -20.20
C LEU A 571 4.00 -8.16 -18.94
N SER A 572 4.05 -9.34 -18.33
CA SER A 572 5.01 -9.68 -17.28
C SER A 572 5.84 -10.90 -17.66
N ALA A 573 7.08 -10.99 -17.20
CA ALA A 573 7.91 -12.19 -17.37
C ALA A 573 7.55 -13.25 -16.33
N GLU A 574 7.47 -14.52 -16.73
CA GLU A 574 7.27 -15.66 -15.83
C GLU A 574 8.57 -16.03 -15.10
N LEU A 575 8.51 -16.14 -13.76
CA LEU A 575 9.66 -16.41 -12.88
C LEU A 575 9.51 -17.70 -12.06
N GLY A 576 8.65 -18.62 -12.50
CA GLY A 576 8.46 -19.94 -11.89
C GLY A 576 7.68 -19.94 -10.56
N LYS A 577 7.69 -21.09 -9.88
CA LYS A 577 6.82 -21.37 -8.70
C LYS A 577 7.60 -21.67 -7.41
N GLU A 578 8.86 -21.24 -7.33
CA GLU A 578 9.73 -21.60 -6.21
C GLU A 578 9.27 -20.93 -4.91
N ASP A 579 9.03 -21.73 -3.87
CA ASP A 579 8.91 -21.28 -2.47
C ASP A 579 7.94 -20.10 -2.29
N MET A 580 6.73 -20.24 -2.83
CA MET A 580 5.68 -19.21 -2.80
C MET A 580 5.00 -19.15 -1.41
N LYS A 581 5.77 -18.76 -0.39
CA LYS A 581 5.28 -18.53 0.97
C LYS A 581 4.49 -17.21 1.09
N THR A 582 3.46 -17.22 1.91
CA THR A 582 2.67 -16.04 2.27
C THR A 582 2.96 -15.57 3.70
N ASP A 583 2.63 -14.31 3.98
CA ASP A 583 2.52 -13.75 5.33
C ASP A 583 1.21 -12.94 5.44
N SER A 584 1.03 -12.20 6.52
CA SER A 584 -0.13 -11.32 6.75
C SER A 584 0.31 -9.89 7.07
N THR A 585 -0.55 -8.91 6.79
CA THR A 585 -0.37 -7.52 7.20
C THR A 585 -1.71 -6.86 7.55
N GLY A 586 -1.64 -5.79 8.37
CA GLY A 586 -2.78 -5.04 8.87
C GLY A 586 -3.87 -5.95 9.40
N MET A 587 -5.11 -5.74 8.95
CA MET A 587 -6.26 -6.55 9.34
C MET A 587 -6.32 -7.88 8.59
N TRP A 588 -5.33 -8.73 8.84
CA TRP A 588 -5.28 -10.12 8.38
C TRP A 588 -5.33 -10.27 6.84
N VAL A 589 -4.77 -9.28 6.12
CA VAL A 589 -4.64 -9.29 4.66
C VAL A 589 -3.43 -10.13 4.26
N THR A 590 -3.65 -11.15 3.43
CA THR A 590 -2.60 -12.13 3.09
C THR A 590 -1.76 -11.65 1.92
N ILE A 591 -0.44 -11.65 2.09
CA ILE A 591 0.56 -11.08 1.15
C ILE A 591 1.64 -12.10 0.80
N PRO A 592 2.34 -12.00 -0.35
CA PRO A 592 3.47 -12.88 -0.66
C PRO A 592 4.70 -12.46 0.17
N LYS A 593 5.30 -13.40 0.92
CA LYS A 593 6.33 -13.09 1.94
C LYS A 593 7.68 -12.70 1.35
N GLU A 594 8.23 -13.54 0.47
CA GLU A 594 9.60 -13.38 -0.04
C GLU A 594 9.65 -13.08 -1.53
N LYS A 595 10.51 -12.12 -1.91
CA LYS A 595 10.94 -11.84 -3.29
C LYS A 595 11.91 -12.92 -3.76
N LYS A 596 11.70 -13.48 -4.97
CA LYS A 596 12.68 -14.35 -5.64
C LYS A 596 12.84 -13.97 -7.10
N VAL A 597 14.01 -13.44 -7.45
CA VAL A 597 14.48 -13.11 -8.80
C VAL A 597 16.01 -13.13 -8.80
N ALA A 598 16.64 -13.58 -9.90
CA ALA A 598 18.10 -13.71 -9.96
C ALA A 598 18.83 -12.35 -10.09
N SER A 599 18.33 -11.47 -10.96
CA SER A 599 18.65 -10.03 -11.00
C SER A 599 17.50 -9.32 -11.71
N GLU A 600 17.18 -8.08 -11.31
CA GLU A 600 16.26 -7.19 -12.04
C GLU A 600 16.97 -6.41 -13.16
N THR A 601 18.30 -6.53 -13.28
CA THR A 601 19.10 -5.82 -14.28
C THR A 601 19.37 -6.68 -15.52
N ILE A 602 18.87 -6.20 -16.66
CA ILE A 602 19.03 -6.78 -17.98
C ILE A 602 20.10 -5.99 -18.76
N ARG A 603 21.17 -6.68 -19.14
CA ARG A 603 22.23 -6.11 -19.99
C ARG A 603 21.92 -6.37 -21.45
N ILE A 604 21.91 -5.32 -22.25
CA ILE A 604 21.80 -5.39 -23.72
C ILE A 604 23.05 -6.05 -24.28
N SER A 605 22.91 -6.98 -25.24
CA SER A 605 24.03 -7.75 -25.81
C SER A 605 24.77 -7.02 -26.93
N LYS A 606 24.12 -6.09 -27.65
CA LYS A 606 24.74 -5.33 -28.75
C LYS A 606 25.68 -4.24 -28.21
N GLN A 607 26.96 -4.31 -28.60
CA GLN A 607 27.96 -3.33 -28.17
C GLN A 607 27.64 -1.92 -28.71
N GLY A 608 27.61 -0.93 -27.82
CA GLY A 608 27.36 0.47 -28.17
C GLY A 608 25.89 0.86 -28.42
N GLN A 609 24.92 -0.06 -28.28
CA GLN A 609 23.50 0.28 -28.31
C GLN A 609 23.09 0.90 -26.95
N SER A 610 22.39 2.03 -26.98
CA SER A 610 21.83 2.65 -25.77
C SER A 610 20.49 2.01 -25.39
N VAL A 611 20.08 2.15 -24.12
CA VAL A 611 18.76 1.69 -23.64
C VAL A 611 17.64 2.33 -24.46
N ALA A 612 17.68 3.65 -24.68
CA ALA A 612 16.71 4.35 -25.51
C ALA A 612 16.62 3.82 -26.96
N SER A 613 17.75 3.45 -27.57
CA SER A 613 17.75 2.81 -28.91
C SER A 613 17.10 1.43 -28.87
N PHE A 614 17.47 0.60 -27.90
CA PHE A 614 16.90 -0.73 -27.71
C PHE A 614 15.39 -0.69 -27.45
N MET A 615 14.90 0.30 -26.69
CA MET A 615 13.48 0.49 -26.43
C MET A 615 12.71 1.05 -27.62
N ALA A 616 13.33 1.88 -28.46
CA ALA A 616 12.76 2.29 -29.75
C ALA A 616 12.66 1.10 -30.72
N GLU A 617 13.60 0.17 -30.65
CA GLU A 617 13.68 -1.07 -31.46
C GLU A 617 12.99 -2.27 -30.79
N ILE A 618 12.20 -2.08 -29.71
CA ILE A 618 11.72 -3.17 -28.83
C ILE A 618 10.93 -4.28 -29.51
N ASN A 619 10.27 -4.02 -30.65
CA ASN A 619 9.53 -5.05 -31.39
C ASN A 619 10.44 -6.07 -32.08
N ASP A 620 11.69 -5.69 -32.39
CA ASP A 620 12.70 -6.60 -32.93
C ASP A 620 13.30 -7.50 -31.82
N HIS A 621 13.25 -7.04 -30.56
CA HIS A 621 13.87 -7.70 -29.41
C HIS A 621 12.88 -8.50 -28.55
N LEU A 622 11.64 -8.04 -28.34
CA LEU A 622 10.59 -8.72 -27.58
C LEU A 622 9.60 -9.43 -28.53
N VAL A 623 10.05 -10.54 -29.10
CA VAL A 623 9.44 -11.18 -30.29
C VAL A 623 8.34 -12.17 -29.90
N ARG A 624 7.16 -12.03 -30.52
CA ARG A 624 6.01 -12.94 -30.34
C ARG A 624 6.33 -14.37 -30.82
N SER A 625 5.99 -15.36 -30.00
CA SER A 625 6.29 -16.78 -30.20
C SER A 625 5.05 -17.54 -30.68
N GLY A 626 4.97 -17.78 -31.99
CA GLY A 626 3.84 -18.48 -32.61
C GLY A 626 2.53 -17.69 -32.53
N ASP A 627 1.40 -18.39 -32.64
CA ASP A 627 0.07 -17.77 -32.68
C ASP A 627 -0.43 -17.28 -31.30
N GLY A 628 0.25 -17.64 -30.21
CA GLY A 628 -0.12 -17.24 -28.85
C GLY A 628 0.39 -15.86 -28.43
N LEU A 629 -0.15 -15.34 -27.33
CA LEU A 629 0.35 -14.12 -26.66
C LEU A 629 1.51 -14.46 -25.70
N SER A 630 2.62 -14.90 -26.27
CA SER A 630 3.88 -15.15 -25.57
C SER A 630 5.00 -14.45 -26.32
N PHE A 631 5.88 -13.73 -25.61
CA PHE A 631 6.90 -12.87 -26.19
C PHE A 631 8.26 -13.20 -25.57
N THR A 632 9.24 -13.54 -26.40
CA THR A 632 10.59 -13.86 -25.92
C THR A 632 11.47 -12.61 -26.04
N LEU A 633 12.08 -12.19 -24.93
CA LEU A 633 13.10 -11.16 -24.95
C LEU A 633 14.43 -11.75 -25.44
N ASN A 634 14.93 -11.20 -26.54
CA ASN A 634 16.20 -11.56 -27.18
C ASN A 634 17.25 -10.46 -26.96
N ASP A 635 18.43 -10.63 -27.57
CA ASP A 635 19.53 -9.64 -27.60
C ASP A 635 19.95 -9.05 -26.25
N THR A 636 19.80 -9.84 -25.19
CA THR A 636 20.12 -9.50 -23.81
C THR A 636 20.84 -10.66 -23.11
N ASN A 637 21.39 -10.41 -21.91
CA ASN A 637 22.11 -11.43 -21.11
C ASN A 637 21.21 -12.49 -20.47
N THR A 638 19.90 -12.24 -20.39
CA THR A 638 18.90 -13.16 -19.82
C THR A 638 17.80 -13.42 -20.84
N LYS A 639 17.26 -14.64 -20.86
CA LYS A 639 16.17 -15.01 -21.76
C LYS A 639 14.87 -15.12 -20.99
N LEU A 640 14.10 -14.03 -20.99
CA LEU A 640 12.79 -13.95 -20.35
C LEU A 640 11.66 -14.19 -21.35
N VAL A 641 10.59 -14.83 -20.88
CA VAL A 641 9.35 -15.05 -21.64
C VAL A 641 8.23 -14.28 -20.95
N PHE A 642 7.65 -13.36 -21.71
CA PHE A 642 6.60 -12.46 -21.27
C PHE A 642 5.22 -12.92 -21.78
N THR A 643 4.20 -12.83 -20.94
CA THR A 643 2.80 -13.12 -21.29
C THR A 643 1.87 -12.07 -20.67
N PRO A 644 0.62 -11.91 -21.16
CA PRO A 644 -0.37 -11.01 -20.56
C PRO A 644 -0.49 -11.19 -19.05
N HIS A 645 -0.41 -10.09 -18.31
CA HIS A 645 -0.31 -10.12 -16.85
C HIS A 645 -1.53 -10.79 -16.18
N TYR A 646 -2.73 -10.60 -16.74
CA TYR A 646 -3.95 -11.25 -16.24
C TYR A 646 -3.96 -12.78 -16.44
N LYS A 647 -3.19 -13.31 -17.41
CA LYS A 647 -3.02 -14.76 -17.62
C LYS A 647 -1.98 -15.38 -16.65
N GLN A 648 -1.29 -14.58 -15.83
CA GLN A 648 -0.36 -15.08 -14.80
C GLN A 648 -1.02 -15.06 -13.43
N TYR A 649 -1.28 -16.25 -12.89
CA TYR A 649 -2.05 -16.41 -11.66
C TYR A 649 -1.55 -17.53 -10.72
N GLN A 650 -0.60 -18.38 -11.15
CA GLN A 650 -0.06 -19.50 -10.37
C GLN A 650 1.45 -19.41 -10.11
N GLN A 651 2.11 -18.32 -10.51
CA GLN A 651 3.57 -18.19 -10.56
C GLN A 651 4.05 -16.82 -10.07
N ARG A 652 5.36 -16.73 -9.81
CA ARG A 652 6.08 -15.46 -9.64
C ARG A 652 6.21 -14.74 -10.98
N TYR A 653 6.20 -13.41 -10.95
CA TYR A 653 6.26 -12.58 -12.15
C TYR A 653 7.13 -11.33 -11.99
N GLY A 654 7.49 -10.70 -13.11
CA GLY A 654 8.12 -9.38 -13.13
C GLY A 654 7.58 -8.50 -14.26
N ILE A 655 6.98 -7.36 -13.92
CA ILE A 655 6.50 -6.36 -14.89
C ILE A 655 7.65 -5.43 -15.28
N TYR A 656 8.36 -4.90 -14.29
CA TYR A 656 9.39 -3.86 -14.45
C TYR A 656 10.80 -4.44 -14.35
N TRP A 657 11.67 -4.01 -15.27
CA TRP A 657 13.04 -4.50 -15.42
C TRP A 657 13.99 -3.34 -15.73
N LYS A 658 15.17 -3.31 -15.09
CA LYS A 658 16.20 -2.28 -15.32
C LYS A 658 17.06 -2.68 -16.51
N PHE A 659 17.23 -1.81 -17.49
CA PHE A 659 18.06 -2.08 -18.66
C PHE A 659 19.37 -1.30 -18.62
N VAL A 660 20.46 -1.91 -19.09
CA VAL A 660 21.78 -1.25 -19.20
C VAL A 660 22.51 -1.61 -20.51
N PRO A 661 23.30 -0.69 -21.10
CA PRO A 661 24.12 -0.96 -22.27
C PRO A 661 25.16 -2.08 -22.06
N ASN A 662 25.61 -2.70 -23.16
CA ASN A 662 26.77 -3.59 -23.10
C ASN A 662 28.05 -2.78 -22.74
N GLY A 663 28.92 -3.37 -21.94
CA GLY A 663 30.14 -2.72 -21.44
C GLY A 663 29.91 -1.75 -20.28
N THR A 664 28.65 -1.48 -19.89
CA THR A 664 28.37 -0.88 -18.59
C THR A 664 28.92 -1.82 -17.52
N VAL A 665 29.89 -1.32 -16.75
CA VAL A 665 30.30 -1.95 -15.49
C VAL A 665 29.09 -1.84 -14.58
N ILE A 666 28.31 -2.90 -14.54
CA ILE A 666 27.32 -3.07 -13.48
C ILE A 666 28.17 -3.45 -12.27
N GLU A 667 28.55 -2.43 -11.49
CA GLU A 667 28.76 -2.62 -10.07
C GLU A 667 27.40 -2.99 -9.47
N GLU A 668 26.97 -4.24 -9.71
CA GLU A 668 26.12 -4.93 -8.74
C GLU A 668 26.99 -5.05 -7.50
N LYS A 669 27.03 -3.96 -6.71
CA LYS A 669 27.56 -3.98 -5.35
C LYS A 669 26.68 -5.01 -4.64
N LEU A 670 27.17 -6.25 -4.57
CA LEU A 670 26.42 -7.37 -4.02
C LEU A 670 25.84 -6.90 -2.69
N PRO A 671 24.51 -6.93 -2.51
CA PRO A 671 23.86 -6.26 -1.41
C PRO A 671 24.46 -6.80 -0.12
N ARG A 672 25.11 -5.92 0.67
CA ARG A 672 25.96 -6.32 1.81
C ARG A 672 25.16 -7.11 2.85
N ALA A 673 23.85 -6.93 2.88
CA ALA A 673 22.89 -7.84 3.48
C ALA A 673 21.63 -7.96 2.62
N LYS A 674 20.91 -9.10 2.73
CA LYS A 674 19.49 -9.20 2.38
C LYS A 674 18.69 -8.65 3.55
N THR A 675 18.05 -7.50 3.37
CA THR A 675 17.07 -6.98 4.32
C THR A 675 15.68 -7.46 3.95
N THR A 676 14.93 -7.96 4.94
CA THR A 676 13.52 -8.34 4.81
C THR A 676 12.74 -7.62 5.91
N ILE A 677 11.68 -6.90 5.56
CA ILE A 677 10.75 -6.36 6.57
C ILE A 677 10.00 -7.54 7.17
N THR A 678 10.13 -7.77 8.48
CA THR A 678 9.40 -8.81 9.21
C THR A 678 8.07 -8.32 9.72
N ASP A 679 7.98 -7.02 10.02
CA ASP A 679 6.76 -6.38 10.53
C ASP A 679 6.73 -4.88 10.26
N THR A 680 5.54 -4.28 10.29
CA THR A 680 5.31 -2.85 10.06
C THR A 680 4.07 -2.34 10.77
N VAL A 681 4.23 -1.24 11.52
CA VAL A 681 3.14 -0.47 12.16
C VAL A 681 3.14 0.96 11.65
N GLN A 682 1.96 1.57 11.53
CA GLN A 682 1.77 2.94 11.06
C GLN A 682 1.29 3.86 12.20
N PRO A 683 2.19 4.58 12.91
CA PRO A 683 1.80 5.37 14.07
C PRO A 683 0.76 6.44 13.77
N GLY A 684 -0.23 6.57 14.65
CA GLY A 684 -1.40 7.43 14.51
C GLY A 684 -2.56 6.81 13.74
N TYR A 685 -2.35 5.70 13.03
CA TYR A 685 -3.38 5.01 12.25
C TYR A 685 -3.84 3.75 13.00
N GLY A 686 -4.84 3.93 13.88
CA GLY A 686 -5.25 2.95 14.90
C GLY A 686 -5.66 1.55 14.41
N GLN A 687 -5.83 1.35 13.09
CA GLN A 687 -6.01 0.03 12.47
C GLN A 687 -4.75 -0.85 12.58
N TYR A 688 -3.57 -0.31 12.27
CA TYR A 688 -2.32 -1.07 12.30
C TYR A 688 -1.61 -1.02 13.66
N GLU A 689 -2.05 -0.15 14.57
CA GLU A 689 -1.45 -0.02 15.90
C GLU A 689 -2.07 -0.98 16.92
N SER A 690 -3.37 -1.25 16.82
CA SER A 690 -4.11 -1.99 17.84
C SER A 690 -4.52 -3.40 17.42
N ASP A 691 -3.99 -3.90 16.30
CA ASP A 691 -4.21 -5.29 15.88
C ASP A 691 -3.64 -6.31 16.88
N GLN A 692 -3.99 -7.59 16.74
CA GLN A 692 -3.62 -8.63 17.71
C GLN A 692 -2.10 -8.85 17.79
N LEU A 693 -1.37 -8.56 16.72
CA LEU A 693 0.09 -8.58 16.71
C LEU A 693 0.62 -7.35 17.47
N HIS A 694 0.33 -6.13 17.00
CA HIS A 694 0.90 -4.90 17.54
C HIS A 694 0.42 -4.54 18.94
N ALA A 695 -0.83 -4.87 19.26
CA ALA A 695 -1.47 -4.83 20.58
C ALA A 695 -1.13 -3.55 21.38
N MET A 696 -1.17 -2.37 20.74
CA MET A 696 -0.62 -1.14 21.31
C MET A 696 -1.13 -0.85 22.72
N VAL A 697 -0.19 -0.64 23.64
CA VAL A 697 -0.47 -0.12 24.98
C VAL A 697 0.05 1.31 25.05
N GLU A 698 -0.76 2.22 25.58
CA GLU A 698 -0.40 3.64 25.62
C GLU A 698 -0.96 4.40 26.83
N THR A 699 -0.35 5.55 27.13
CA THR A 699 -0.79 6.53 28.13
C THR A 699 -0.31 7.93 27.73
N GLY A 700 -1.19 8.93 27.73
CA GLY A 700 -0.80 10.34 27.53
C GLY A 700 -0.30 10.65 26.11
N THR A 701 -0.99 10.15 25.09
CA THR A 701 -0.55 10.11 23.70
C THR A 701 -1.61 10.64 22.72
N VAL A 702 -1.16 11.05 21.53
CA VAL A 702 -2.02 11.53 20.45
C VAL A 702 -1.58 10.93 19.12
N GLY A 703 -2.52 10.23 18.46
CA GLY A 703 -2.41 9.78 17.07
C GLY A 703 -3.09 10.74 16.10
N VAL A 704 -2.53 10.94 14.91
CA VAL A 704 -3.04 11.87 13.88
C VAL A 704 -2.88 11.27 12.47
N THR A 705 -3.84 11.54 11.58
CA THR A 705 -3.90 11.00 10.20
C THR A 705 -4.11 12.08 9.12
N ASN A 706 -4.06 13.38 9.46
CA ASN A 706 -4.54 14.45 8.56
C ASN A 706 -3.51 15.03 7.56
N ASP A 707 -2.22 14.81 7.79
CA ASP A 707 -1.09 15.38 7.04
C ASP A 707 0.17 14.53 7.24
N SER A 708 0.14 13.30 6.69
CA SER A 708 0.90 12.11 7.12
C SER A 708 0.52 11.60 8.52
N THR A 709 0.64 10.28 8.70
CA THR A 709 0.31 9.58 9.94
C THR A 709 1.42 9.80 10.98
N TYR A 710 1.06 10.06 12.24
CA TYR A 710 2.04 10.05 13.32
C TYR A 710 1.41 9.85 14.70
N ARG A 711 2.21 9.29 15.62
CA ARG A 711 1.94 9.31 17.07
C ARG A 711 3.01 10.10 17.81
N TYR A 712 2.60 10.82 18.84
CA TYR A 712 3.51 11.44 19.79
C TYR A 712 2.94 11.37 21.21
N VAL A 713 3.82 11.55 22.18
CA VAL A 713 3.49 11.62 23.60
C VAL A 713 3.30 13.07 24.02
N GLU A 714 2.25 13.34 24.78
CA GLU A 714 2.12 14.55 25.60
C GLU A 714 3.00 14.44 26.86
N LYS A 715 2.57 15.04 27.97
CA LYS A 715 3.37 15.08 29.20
C LYS A 715 3.31 13.74 29.96
N ASP A 716 4.49 13.23 30.34
CA ASP A 716 4.67 12.08 31.25
C ASP A 716 4.03 10.75 30.75
N GLY A 717 3.89 10.58 29.43
CA GLY A 717 3.28 9.41 28.80
C GLY A 717 4.24 8.48 28.04
N TRP A 718 3.69 7.51 27.32
CA TRP A 718 4.39 6.57 26.43
C TRP A 718 3.43 5.78 25.54
N PHE A 719 3.95 5.13 24.49
CA PHE A 719 3.26 4.07 23.74
C PHE A 719 4.20 2.93 23.39
N THR A 720 3.68 1.71 23.33
CA THR A 720 4.43 0.48 23.03
C THR A 720 3.71 -0.34 21.96
N TYR A 721 4.45 -0.88 21.01
CA TYR A 721 3.98 -1.89 20.05
C TYR A 721 4.72 -3.21 20.26
N ARG A 722 4.03 -4.34 20.14
CA ARG A 722 4.64 -5.67 20.02
C ARG A 722 4.92 -5.93 18.53
N MET A 723 6.19 -5.97 18.13
CA MET A 723 6.59 -6.15 16.72
C MET A 723 7.15 -7.55 16.45
N ALA A 724 6.73 -8.19 15.36
CA ALA A 724 7.21 -9.50 14.93
C ALA A 724 8.65 -9.46 14.38
N VAL A 725 9.43 -10.47 14.77
CA VAL A 725 10.84 -10.62 14.43
C VAL A 725 11.12 -11.98 13.78
N ASP A 726 12.21 -12.06 13.03
CA ASP A 726 12.78 -13.32 12.56
C ASP A 726 13.98 -13.67 13.43
N GLU A 727 13.82 -14.58 14.39
CA GLU A 727 14.90 -15.04 15.27
C GLU A 727 16.07 -15.69 14.51
N SER A 728 15.85 -16.17 13.27
CA SER A 728 16.93 -16.71 12.44
C SER A 728 17.80 -15.63 11.80
N ALA A 729 17.39 -14.36 11.87
CA ALA A 729 18.15 -13.23 11.35
C ALA A 729 19.38 -12.93 12.22
N PRO A 730 20.59 -12.88 11.64
CA PRO A 730 21.81 -12.45 12.33
C PRO A 730 21.73 -11.07 12.98
N LEU A 731 20.97 -10.16 12.37
CA LEU A 731 20.79 -8.79 12.84
C LEU A 731 19.30 -8.42 12.72
N LEU A 732 18.77 -7.77 13.76
CA LEU A 732 17.46 -7.14 13.74
C LEU A 732 17.64 -5.62 13.81
N ARG A 733 16.84 -4.88 13.05
CA ARG A 733 16.92 -3.41 12.97
C ARG A 733 15.54 -2.78 13.02
N LEU A 734 15.40 -1.77 13.86
CA LEU A 734 14.24 -0.89 13.90
C LEU A 734 14.47 0.31 12.99
N HIS A 735 13.53 0.55 12.08
CA HIS A 735 13.57 1.65 11.13
C HIS A 735 12.40 2.60 11.43
N ILE A 736 12.72 3.81 11.90
CA ILE A 736 11.77 4.75 12.47
C ILE A 736 11.81 6.07 11.69
N LYS A 737 10.66 6.59 11.25
CA LYS A 737 10.61 7.88 10.54
C LYS A 737 10.30 9.05 11.48
N LEU A 738 11.08 10.12 11.37
CA LEU A 738 11.05 11.32 12.23
C LEU A 738 11.00 12.60 11.40
N ARG A 739 10.46 13.69 11.97
CA ARG A 739 10.37 14.99 11.28
C ARG A 739 11.44 15.99 11.70
N LYS A 740 12.06 16.64 10.72
CA LYS A 740 12.99 17.78 10.93
C LYS A 740 12.33 18.96 11.66
N ALA A 741 11.01 19.15 11.45
CA ALA A 741 10.22 20.16 12.17
C ALA A 741 10.15 19.92 13.69
N ASP A 742 10.47 18.71 14.16
CA ASP A 742 10.52 18.33 15.57
C ASP A 742 11.94 18.40 16.17
N ASN A 743 12.92 18.96 15.43
CA ASN A 743 14.23 19.33 15.99
C ASN A 743 14.07 20.16 17.26
N GLY A 744 14.83 19.82 18.31
CA GLY A 744 14.71 20.40 19.64
C GLY A 744 13.73 19.69 20.58
N LYS A 745 12.89 18.77 20.10
CA LYS A 745 12.10 17.86 20.95
C LYS A 745 12.91 16.64 21.38
N SER A 746 12.53 16.04 22.50
CA SER A 746 13.12 14.79 22.99
C SER A 746 12.40 13.55 22.46
N LEU A 747 13.12 12.44 22.34
CA LEU A 747 12.54 11.12 22.11
C LEU A 747 13.41 10.07 22.83
N ARG A 748 12.79 8.97 23.24
CA ARG A 748 13.44 7.80 23.79
C ARG A 748 12.76 6.56 23.21
N VAL A 749 13.56 5.66 22.65
CA VAL A 749 13.15 4.40 22.01
C VAL A 749 13.76 3.25 22.80
N ARG A 750 12.93 2.28 23.19
CA ARG A 750 13.33 1.12 23.99
C ARG A 750 12.85 -0.19 23.40
N VAL A 751 13.59 -1.26 23.62
CA VAL A 751 13.17 -2.65 23.40
C VAL A 751 13.35 -3.39 24.73
N GLY A 752 12.24 -3.76 25.39
CA GLY A 752 12.30 -4.21 26.79
C GLY A 752 12.90 -3.13 27.73
N ASP A 753 14.00 -3.45 28.42
CA ASP A 753 14.80 -2.44 29.15
C ASP A 753 15.63 -1.56 28.22
N ALA A 754 16.12 -2.15 27.13
CA ALA A 754 17.24 -1.60 26.38
C ALA A 754 16.86 -0.28 25.72
N VAL A 755 17.43 0.82 26.22
CA VAL A 755 17.38 2.12 25.56
C VAL A 755 18.26 2.05 24.32
N LEU A 756 17.65 1.85 23.16
CA LEU A 756 18.35 1.86 21.87
C LEU A 756 18.65 3.28 21.40
N TRP A 757 17.80 4.24 21.78
CA TRP A 757 18.03 5.66 21.50
C TRP A 757 17.41 6.55 22.57
N ALA A 758 18.11 7.61 22.96
CA ALA A 758 17.63 8.63 23.89
C ALA A 758 18.31 9.96 23.60
N GLY A 759 17.54 11.03 23.43
CA GLY A 759 18.12 12.36 23.24
C GLY A 759 17.16 13.40 22.70
N THR A 760 17.74 14.48 22.16
CA THR A 760 17.03 15.62 21.55
C THR A 760 17.34 15.66 20.06
N LEU A 761 16.32 15.76 19.20
CA LEU A 761 16.50 15.73 17.73
C LEU A 761 17.24 16.97 17.23
N SER A 762 18.17 16.77 16.30
CA SER A 762 19.11 17.79 15.81
C SER A 762 19.47 17.61 14.32
N TYR A 763 18.59 17.01 13.53
CA TYR A 763 18.84 16.67 12.12
C TYR A 763 19.13 17.90 11.26
N SER A 764 20.33 17.94 10.67
CA SER A 764 20.84 19.05 9.87
C SER A 764 20.61 18.90 8.36
N GLY A 765 20.16 17.72 7.90
CA GLY A 765 19.94 17.44 6.48
C GLY A 765 18.72 18.14 5.86
N ASN A 766 18.53 17.96 4.55
CA ASN A 766 17.55 18.74 3.78
C ASN A 766 16.15 18.11 3.66
N LYS A 767 15.94 16.88 4.14
CA LYS A 767 14.61 16.23 4.12
C LYS A 767 13.73 16.72 5.28
N ASP A 768 12.42 16.83 5.06
CA ASP A 768 11.44 17.15 6.11
C ASP A 768 11.09 15.95 6.99
N VAL A 769 11.06 14.75 6.40
CA VAL A 769 11.03 13.45 7.10
C VAL A 769 12.34 12.72 6.82
N TYR A 770 12.94 12.15 7.86
CA TYR A 770 14.19 11.40 7.77
C TYR A 770 14.12 10.12 8.62
N ASP A 771 14.98 9.18 8.28
CA ASP A 771 15.01 7.84 8.85
C ASP A 771 15.99 7.78 10.03
N LEU A 772 15.59 7.10 11.11
CA LEU A 772 16.44 6.71 12.24
C LEU A 772 16.49 5.19 12.26
N LEU A 773 17.69 4.63 12.06
CA LEU A 773 17.94 3.19 12.05
C LEU A 773 18.61 2.78 13.37
N LEU A 774 18.02 1.81 14.07
CA LEU A 774 18.51 1.32 15.37
C LEU A 774 18.68 -0.21 15.32
N THR A 775 19.93 -0.68 15.33
CA THR A 775 20.24 -2.12 15.43
C THR A 775 19.91 -2.62 16.83
N ILE A 776 19.12 -3.70 16.93
CA ILE A 776 18.80 -4.37 18.19
C ILE A 776 19.99 -5.30 18.53
N PRO A 777 20.66 -5.13 19.69
CA PRO A 777 21.73 -6.02 20.10
C PRO A 777 21.25 -7.47 20.29
N GLU A 778 22.14 -8.43 20.02
CA GLU A 778 21.84 -9.87 20.14
C GLU A 778 21.38 -10.26 21.55
N ASP A 779 22.02 -9.73 22.60
CA ASP A 779 21.62 -9.92 23.99
C ASP A 779 20.24 -9.32 24.32
N VAL A 780 19.79 -8.30 23.57
CA VAL A 780 18.46 -7.68 23.72
C VAL A 780 17.42 -8.54 23.02
N ARG A 781 17.70 -8.98 21.78
CA ARG A 781 16.87 -9.95 21.05
C ARG A 781 16.63 -11.19 21.90
N ASP A 782 17.70 -11.85 22.35
CA ASP A 782 17.62 -13.18 22.98
C ASP A 782 16.89 -13.15 24.33
N ARG A 783 16.92 -12.02 25.07
CA ARG A 783 16.23 -11.90 26.36
C ARG A 783 14.82 -11.29 26.28
N CYS A 784 14.53 -10.47 25.27
CA CYS A 784 13.26 -9.78 25.15
C CYS A 784 12.29 -10.48 24.19
N THR A 785 12.76 -11.37 23.32
CA THR A 785 11.90 -12.09 22.37
C THR A 785 11.03 -13.09 23.10
N TYR A 786 9.73 -13.10 22.79
CA TYR A 786 8.79 -14.11 23.26
C TYR A 786 7.87 -14.56 22.14
N THR A 787 7.22 -15.71 22.29
CA THR A 787 6.19 -16.18 21.34
C THR A 787 4.83 -15.62 21.75
N THR A 788 4.06 -15.13 20.77
CA THR A 788 2.62 -14.87 20.91
C THR A 788 1.85 -15.64 19.84
N SER A 789 0.56 -15.86 20.05
CA SER A 789 -0.34 -16.37 19.01
C SER A 789 -1.14 -15.20 18.43
N ASP A 790 -0.93 -14.93 17.14
CA ASP A 790 -1.66 -13.96 16.34
C ASP A 790 -2.43 -14.73 15.25
N ASP A 791 -3.76 -14.64 15.24
CA ASP A 791 -4.62 -15.32 14.26
C ASP A 791 -4.39 -16.85 14.15
N GLY A 792 -3.92 -17.49 15.24
CA GLY A 792 -3.54 -18.91 15.27
C GLY A 792 -2.17 -19.23 14.67
N THR A 793 -1.42 -18.21 14.26
CA THR A 793 -0.01 -18.28 13.86
C THR A 793 0.85 -17.94 15.08
N GLU A 794 1.83 -18.78 15.41
CA GLU A 794 2.84 -18.42 16.41
C GLU A 794 3.84 -17.44 15.78
N ARG A 795 4.04 -16.29 16.42
CA ARG A 795 4.99 -15.25 16.02
C ARG A 795 5.95 -14.95 17.17
N SER A 796 7.23 -14.90 16.87
CA SER A 796 8.25 -14.36 17.76
C SER A 796 8.21 -12.83 17.71
N VAL A 797 8.22 -12.17 18.86
CA VAL A 797 7.92 -10.73 18.98
C VAL A 797 8.80 -10.01 20.00
N LEU A 798 8.95 -8.70 19.83
CA LEU A 798 9.64 -7.77 20.73
C LEU A 798 8.75 -6.56 21.07
N ASP A 799 8.74 -6.12 22.33
CA ASP A 799 8.00 -4.92 22.76
C ASP A 799 8.85 -3.65 22.57
N VAL A 800 8.42 -2.78 21.66
CA VAL A 800 9.11 -1.53 21.24
C VAL A 800 8.38 -0.31 21.80
N THR A 801 9.03 0.44 22.69
CA THR A 801 8.41 1.53 23.47
C THR A 801 8.98 2.91 23.13
N PHE A 802 8.09 3.88 22.95
CA PHE A 802 8.38 5.28 22.62
C PHE A 802 7.93 6.20 23.76
N SER A 803 8.80 7.12 24.15
CA SER A 803 8.62 8.02 25.30
C SER A 803 9.40 9.34 25.12
N PRO A 804 9.10 10.41 25.88
CA PRO A 804 10.01 11.55 26.00
C PRO A 804 11.26 11.14 26.79
N ASP A 805 12.42 11.68 26.43
CA ASP A 805 13.67 11.44 27.18
C ASP A 805 13.78 12.21 28.51
N LYS A 806 12.92 13.22 28.69
CA LYS A 806 12.92 14.13 29.84
C LYS A 806 11.56 14.11 30.50
N GLU A 807 11.55 13.91 31.82
CA GLU A 807 10.36 14.10 32.64
C GLU A 807 9.73 15.47 32.38
N GLY A 808 8.41 15.49 32.34
CA GLY A 808 7.62 16.69 32.13
C GLY A 808 7.55 17.25 30.70
N ALA A 809 8.19 16.59 29.73
CA ALA A 809 8.16 16.98 28.32
C ALA A 809 7.26 16.07 27.47
N GLY A 810 6.86 16.56 26.30
CA GLY A 810 6.28 15.74 25.22
C GLY A 810 7.35 15.20 24.27
N SER A 811 7.03 14.12 23.55
CA SER A 811 7.97 13.52 22.60
C SER A 811 7.98 14.24 21.25
N ALA A 812 9.02 13.98 20.45
CA ALA A 812 8.94 14.12 19.01
C ALA A 812 7.90 13.15 18.41
N LYS A 813 7.37 13.49 17.25
CA LYS A 813 6.47 12.66 16.45
C LYS A 813 7.23 11.50 15.80
N VAL A 814 6.74 10.29 16.04
CA VAL A 814 7.07 9.12 15.24
C VAL A 814 6.06 9.04 14.10
N CYS A 815 6.55 9.09 12.87
CA CYS A 815 5.74 9.37 11.67
C CYS A 815 5.68 8.18 10.72
N ASP A 816 4.75 8.25 9.77
CA ASP A 816 4.58 7.35 8.63
C ASP A 816 4.53 5.89 9.10
N PHE A 817 5.57 5.09 8.82
CA PHE A 817 5.70 3.70 9.26
C PHE A 817 6.94 3.49 10.14
N ILE A 818 6.84 2.52 11.05
CA ILE A 818 7.97 1.88 11.74
C ILE A 818 8.09 0.47 11.18
N TYR A 819 9.28 0.10 10.70
CA TYR A 819 9.56 -1.26 10.22
C TYR A 819 10.47 -2.01 11.20
N MET A 820 10.15 -3.29 11.41
CA MET A 820 11.11 -4.26 11.93
C MET A 820 11.77 -4.97 10.74
N GLU A 821 13.09 -4.96 10.71
CA GLU A 821 13.89 -5.48 9.60
C GLU A 821 14.79 -6.63 10.06
N ALA A 822 14.62 -7.80 9.45
CA ALA A 822 15.57 -8.90 9.48
C ALA A 822 16.68 -8.65 8.46
N VAL A 823 17.91 -8.52 8.94
CA VAL A 823 19.08 -8.20 8.13
C VAL A 823 20.03 -9.41 8.14
N ALA A 824 20.16 -10.07 6.99
CA ALA A 824 21.04 -11.22 6.80
C ALA A 824 22.28 -10.82 5.99
N PRO A 825 23.48 -10.71 6.60
CA PRO A 825 24.73 -10.43 5.89
C PRO A 825 24.98 -11.36 4.70
N ALA A 826 25.43 -10.78 3.59
CA ALA A 826 25.84 -11.51 2.38
C ALA A 826 27.36 -11.75 2.31
N TYR A 827 28.08 -11.48 3.41
CA TYR A 827 29.52 -11.66 3.56
C TYR A 827 29.84 -12.69 4.66
N GLU A 828 31.01 -13.34 4.56
CA GLU A 828 31.50 -14.22 5.63
C GLU A 828 31.94 -13.38 6.84
N TYR A 829 31.34 -13.65 8.00
CA TYR A 829 31.68 -13.04 9.28
C TYR A 829 31.81 -14.10 10.37
N THR A 830 32.29 -13.71 11.56
CA THR A 830 32.32 -14.58 12.74
C THR A 830 32.02 -13.76 14.00
N ASN A 831 31.32 -14.34 14.98
CA ASN A 831 31.00 -13.66 16.24
C ASN A 831 32.18 -13.57 17.22
N ASP A 832 33.23 -14.40 17.03
CA ASP A 832 34.51 -14.28 17.74
C ASP A 832 35.30 -12.99 17.42
N ILE A 833 34.84 -12.17 16.48
CA ILE A 833 35.48 -10.91 16.05
C ILE A 833 34.43 -9.79 16.11
N ALA A 834 34.74 -8.71 16.82
CA ALA A 834 33.94 -7.50 16.84
C ALA A 834 34.19 -6.66 15.57
N TYR A 835 35.48 -6.43 15.25
CA TYR A 835 35.93 -5.74 14.03
C TYR A 835 37.14 -6.44 13.42
N PHE A 836 37.12 -6.58 12.09
CA PHE A 836 38.28 -6.96 11.28
C PHE A 836 38.62 -5.82 10.31
N VAL A 837 39.80 -5.23 10.44
CA VAL A 837 40.27 -4.13 9.58
C VAL A 837 41.47 -4.57 8.78
N ASP A 838 41.35 -4.63 7.45
CA ASP A 838 42.47 -4.85 6.53
C ASP A 838 42.98 -3.46 6.10
N CYS A 839 44.07 -3.02 6.71
CA CYS A 839 44.49 -1.62 6.64
C CYS A 839 45.21 -1.37 5.33
N GLY A 840 44.69 -0.47 4.50
CA GLY A 840 45.23 -0.21 3.16
C GLY A 840 44.80 -1.22 2.10
N ASP A 841 43.75 -1.98 2.36
CA ASP A 841 43.04 -2.77 1.34
C ASP A 841 42.62 -1.86 0.16
N HIS A 842 42.80 -2.38 -1.05
CA HIS A 842 42.46 -1.70 -2.30
C HIS A 842 41.03 -1.99 -2.78
N ASN A 843 40.37 -2.99 -2.20
CA ASN A 843 38.97 -3.30 -2.42
C ASN A 843 38.32 -3.70 -1.10
N SER A 844 37.89 -2.71 -0.31
CA SER A 844 37.34 -2.98 1.01
C SER A 844 36.03 -3.77 1.03
N GLY A 845 35.51 -4.10 -0.16
CA GLY A 845 34.37 -4.98 -0.38
C GLY A 845 34.69 -6.48 -0.47
N THR A 846 35.94 -6.91 -0.39
CA THR A 846 36.35 -8.32 -0.52
C THR A 846 37.17 -8.82 0.66
N LEU A 847 37.09 -10.11 0.94
CA LEU A 847 37.92 -10.79 1.95
C LEU A 847 38.94 -11.70 1.27
N THR A 848 40.11 -11.81 1.88
CA THR A 848 41.07 -12.88 1.55
C THR A 848 40.49 -14.22 1.99
N GLY A 849 40.71 -15.30 1.23
CA GLY A 849 39.97 -16.56 1.35
C GLY A 849 40.15 -17.40 2.64
N ARG A 850 40.66 -16.81 3.72
CA ARG A 850 40.68 -17.37 5.08
C ARG A 850 40.31 -16.37 6.18
N ASP A 851 40.13 -15.10 5.86
CA ASP A 851 39.72 -14.06 6.80
C ASP A 851 38.18 -13.93 6.83
N ARG A 852 37.67 -13.35 7.93
CA ARG A 852 36.24 -13.12 8.14
C ARG A 852 36.04 -11.74 8.76
N LEU A 853 34.97 -11.06 8.36
CA LEU A 853 34.57 -9.80 8.97
C LEU A 853 34.09 -10.00 10.42
N GLY A 854 34.09 -8.91 11.19
CA GLY A 854 33.51 -8.91 12.52
C GLY A 854 31.98 -8.72 12.50
N MET A 855 31.34 -8.88 13.66
CA MET A 855 29.91 -8.61 13.81
C MET A 855 29.51 -7.18 13.47
N TYR A 856 30.41 -6.22 13.66
CA TYR A 856 30.11 -4.79 13.57
C TYR A 856 30.61 -4.12 12.29
N ASN A 857 31.21 -4.85 11.34
CA ASN A 857 31.60 -4.29 10.05
C ASN A 857 31.29 -5.16 8.82
N SER A 858 30.92 -4.51 7.71
CA SER A 858 30.58 -5.12 6.42
C SER A 858 31.59 -4.84 5.29
N VAL A 859 32.61 -4.02 5.60
CA VAL A 859 33.77 -3.71 4.76
C VAL A 859 35.06 -3.84 5.57
N THR A 860 36.17 -4.17 4.93
CA THR A 860 37.48 -4.35 5.60
C THR A 860 38.14 -3.02 5.98
N GLU A 861 37.77 -1.89 5.35
CA GLU A 861 38.26 -0.56 5.73
C GLU A 861 37.30 0.55 5.27
N GLN A 862 37.11 1.57 6.11
CA GLN A 862 36.42 2.82 5.77
C GLN A 862 36.93 4.02 6.59
N LEU A 863 36.53 5.23 6.18
CA LEU A 863 36.60 6.44 7.02
C LEU A 863 35.60 6.32 8.18
N CYS A 864 35.91 6.94 9.33
CA CYS A 864 35.06 6.91 10.51
C CYS A 864 33.62 7.38 10.23
N GLY A 865 32.68 6.44 10.18
CA GLY A 865 31.29 6.63 9.77
C GLY A 865 30.44 5.40 10.10
N GLU A 866 29.14 5.48 9.83
CA GLU A 866 28.20 4.37 10.04
C GLU A 866 28.44 3.27 9.00
N ASP A 867 28.53 2.02 9.46
CA ASP A 867 28.58 0.83 8.60
C ASP A 867 27.22 0.56 7.94
N GLU A 868 27.23 0.25 6.64
CA GLU A 868 26.03 0.07 5.81
C GLU A 868 25.09 -1.05 6.30
N VAL A 869 25.64 -2.08 6.98
CA VAL A 869 24.86 -3.23 7.45
C VAL A 869 24.65 -3.20 8.95
N SER A 870 25.70 -3.02 9.74
CA SER A 870 25.59 -3.08 11.21
C SER A 870 25.02 -1.80 11.83
N GLY A 871 25.08 -0.68 11.10
CA GLY A 871 24.77 0.67 11.60
C GLY A 871 25.80 1.22 12.60
N LYS A 872 26.85 0.46 12.93
CA LYS A 872 27.85 0.84 13.95
C LYS A 872 28.84 1.86 13.38
N LYS A 873 29.20 2.84 14.21
CA LYS A 873 30.18 3.85 13.80
C LYS A 873 31.61 3.34 14.00
N TRP A 874 32.36 3.21 12.90
CA TRP A 874 33.76 2.81 12.97
C TRP A 874 34.57 3.31 11.77
N GLY A 875 35.90 3.27 11.89
CA GLY A 875 36.82 3.51 10.78
C GLY A 875 37.97 4.45 11.10
N LEU A 876 38.75 4.78 10.06
CA LEU A 876 39.90 5.67 10.09
C LEU A 876 39.49 7.10 10.47
N ILE A 877 40.15 7.69 11.47
CA ILE A 877 39.99 9.09 11.88
C ILE A 877 41.00 9.95 11.11
N ASP A 878 40.60 10.50 9.96
CA ASP A 878 41.39 11.48 9.21
C ASP A 878 40.51 12.41 8.37
N ASP A 879 41.09 13.51 7.88
CA ASP A 879 40.45 14.45 6.96
C ASP A 879 40.33 13.85 5.55
N SER A 880 39.13 13.96 4.96
CA SER A 880 38.80 13.40 3.66
C SER A 880 38.73 14.43 2.51
N THR A 881 39.22 15.66 2.73
CA THR A 881 39.17 16.76 1.74
C THR A 881 40.24 16.69 0.64
N ASP A 882 41.38 16.03 0.86
CA ASP A 882 42.46 15.81 -0.13
C ASP A 882 42.65 14.31 -0.41
N ARG A 883 41.86 13.76 -1.34
CA ARG A 883 41.81 12.29 -1.58
C ARG A 883 42.76 11.76 -2.66
N TYR A 884 43.36 12.58 -3.52
CA TYR A 884 44.05 12.08 -4.74
C TYR A 884 45.21 12.97 -5.22
N ASN A 885 46.19 13.26 -4.35
CA ASN A 885 47.36 14.09 -4.70
C ASN A 885 48.37 13.38 -5.63
N GLY A 886 47.97 13.14 -6.89
CA GLY A 886 48.85 12.65 -7.97
C GLY A 886 48.78 11.14 -8.28
N SER A 887 48.11 10.33 -7.46
CA SER A 887 47.90 8.90 -7.75
C SER A 887 46.80 8.67 -8.79
N THR A 888 46.89 7.57 -9.53
CA THR A 888 45.78 7.10 -10.38
C THR A 888 44.62 6.66 -9.51
N LYS A 889 43.37 6.85 -9.96
CA LYS A 889 42.16 6.36 -9.27
C LYS A 889 42.29 4.87 -8.93
N SER A 890 42.56 4.57 -7.67
CA SER A 890 42.55 3.25 -7.05
C SER A 890 41.27 3.11 -6.20
N GLY A 891 40.83 1.89 -5.92
CA GLY A 891 39.67 1.60 -5.07
C GLY A 891 39.95 1.76 -3.57
N GLY A 892 41.22 1.88 -3.17
CA GLY A 892 41.63 2.01 -1.78
C GLY A 892 41.29 3.35 -1.14
N LEU A 893 41.30 3.39 0.19
CA LEU A 893 40.92 4.57 0.96
C LEU A 893 42.11 5.54 1.12
N TYR A 894 42.03 6.70 0.46
CA TYR A 894 43.00 7.79 0.57
C TYR A 894 42.45 8.97 1.37
N THR A 895 43.29 9.54 2.23
CA THR A 895 42.96 10.69 3.09
C THR A 895 44.07 11.75 3.04
N ALA A 896 43.83 12.90 3.67
CA ALA A 896 44.77 14.03 3.63
C ALA A 896 46.15 13.66 4.21
N ASN A 897 46.20 12.80 5.24
CA ASN A 897 47.41 12.45 5.98
C ASN A 897 47.83 10.96 5.87
N THR A 898 47.01 10.07 5.30
CA THR A 898 47.31 8.63 5.19
C THR A 898 46.93 8.03 3.84
N TRP A 899 47.71 7.04 3.40
CA TRP A 899 47.52 6.33 2.12
C TRP A 899 47.50 4.81 2.33
N CYS A 900 46.74 4.10 1.49
CA CYS A 900 46.84 2.65 1.31
C CYS A 900 48.05 2.30 0.41
N ASP A 901 48.65 1.12 0.55
CA ASP A 901 49.82 0.68 -0.22
C ASP A 901 49.62 0.77 -1.74
N GLU A 902 50.15 1.82 -2.36
CA GLU A 902 50.02 2.09 -3.80
C GLU A 902 50.66 1.00 -4.69
N ALA A 903 51.48 0.10 -4.12
CA ALA A 903 52.02 -1.05 -4.84
C ALA A 903 51.07 -2.28 -4.84
N ASN A 904 50.10 -2.34 -3.92
CA ASN A 904 49.19 -3.48 -3.76
C ASN A 904 47.88 -3.32 -4.56
N THR A 905 47.96 -3.36 -5.89
CA THR A 905 46.79 -3.28 -6.76
C THR A 905 46.04 -4.61 -6.95
N THR A 906 46.22 -5.58 -6.04
CA THR A 906 45.69 -6.96 -6.21
C THR A 906 44.52 -7.21 -5.26
N ASP A 907 43.38 -7.56 -5.84
CA ASP A 907 42.17 -7.97 -5.12
C ASP A 907 42.43 -9.22 -4.25
N GLY A 908 42.01 -9.20 -2.98
CA GLY A 908 42.20 -10.32 -2.04
C GLY A 908 43.64 -10.63 -1.62
N ALA A 909 44.55 -9.64 -1.66
CA ALA A 909 45.88 -9.76 -1.08
C ALA A 909 45.82 -10.08 0.43
N ASP A 910 46.63 -11.04 0.91
CA ASP A 910 46.70 -11.41 2.34
C ASP A 910 46.95 -10.17 3.22
N LYS A 911 46.16 -10.03 4.30
CA LYS A 911 46.16 -8.88 5.24
C LYS A 911 47.51 -8.48 5.82
N SER A 912 48.53 -9.33 5.73
CA SER A 912 49.90 -9.01 6.14
C SER A 912 50.70 -8.30 5.04
N ASN A 913 50.17 -8.19 3.81
CA ASN A 913 50.84 -7.62 2.64
C ASN A 913 50.21 -6.30 2.17
N SER A 914 48.92 -6.09 2.42
CA SER A 914 48.33 -4.75 2.54
C SER A 914 48.95 -3.98 3.72
N PHE A 915 48.99 -2.65 3.59
CA PHE A 915 49.24 -1.76 4.72
C PHE A 915 48.75 -0.33 4.44
N ARG A 916 48.30 0.36 5.48
CA ARG A 916 48.10 1.81 5.51
C ARG A 916 49.34 2.49 6.08
N TYR A 917 49.74 3.62 5.50
CA TYR A 917 50.88 4.41 5.96
C TYR A 917 50.57 5.91 6.05
N THR A 918 51.29 6.58 6.95
CA THR A 918 51.28 8.05 7.07
C THR A 918 52.04 8.70 5.89
N LYS A 919 51.49 9.78 5.31
CA LYS A 919 51.98 10.49 4.11
C LYS A 919 53.46 10.95 4.21
N ASN A 920 54.11 11.02 3.04
CA ASN A 920 55.54 10.75 2.86
C ASN A 920 56.56 11.77 3.43
N GLN A 921 57.38 11.28 4.37
CA GLN A 921 58.79 11.59 4.71
C GLN A 921 59.38 13.02 4.81
N TYR A 922 58.96 14.07 4.08
CA TYR A 922 59.74 15.33 3.99
C TYR A 922 59.01 16.66 4.21
N GLU A 923 57.69 16.68 4.42
CA GLU A 923 56.93 17.94 4.50
C GLU A 923 56.42 18.29 5.93
N ASN A 924 56.54 19.57 6.26
CA ASN A 924 55.77 20.35 7.25
C ASN A 924 55.86 20.08 8.77
N ASN A 925 56.78 19.25 9.29
CA ASN A 925 57.04 19.12 10.75
C ASN A 925 55.79 18.77 11.61
N ILE A 926 54.79 18.11 11.03
CA ILE A 926 53.57 17.69 11.74
C ILE A 926 53.85 16.37 12.47
N ALA A 927 53.35 16.23 13.71
CA ALA A 927 53.40 14.96 14.43
C ALA A 927 52.58 13.90 13.67
N ARG A 928 53.22 12.80 13.26
CA ARG A 928 52.56 11.75 12.47
C ARG A 928 51.88 10.74 13.38
N HIS A 929 50.61 10.47 13.11
CA HIS A 929 49.81 9.48 13.81
C HIS A 929 48.90 8.74 12.83
N LEU A 930 48.41 7.58 13.26
CA LEU A 930 47.38 6.81 12.58
C LEU A 930 46.36 6.39 13.64
N ASP A 931 45.09 6.78 13.46
CA ASP A 931 44.04 6.66 14.48
C ASP A 931 42.77 6.02 13.87
N TYR A 932 42.18 5.05 14.56
CA TYR A 932 40.88 4.45 14.21
C TYR A 932 39.91 4.59 15.38
N SER A 933 38.61 4.73 15.10
CA SER A 933 37.55 4.59 16.12
C SER A 933 36.67 3.38 15.85
N PHE A 934 36.12 2.81 16.92
CA PHE A 934 35.26 1.64 16.94
C PHE A 934 34.18 1.81 18.01
N GLU A 935 32.91 1.87 17.60
CA GLU A 935 31.78 1.74 18.52
C GLU A 935 31.69 0.28 19.01
N LEU A 936 31.77 0.07 20.32
CA LEU A 936 31.82 -1.24 20.96
C LEU A 936 30.98 -1.25 22.24
N PRO A 937 30.27 -2.35 22.56
CA PRO A 937 29.70 -2.54 23.89
C PRO A 937 30.77 -2.43 25.00
N ASN A 938 30.35 -2.07 26.21
CA ASN A 938 31.26 -2.06 27.36
C ASN A 938 31.77 -3.46 27.69
N GLY A 939 33.03 -3.56 28.08
CA GLY A 939 33.67 -4.85 28.32
C GLY A 939 35.17 -4.87 28.04
N THR A 940 35.75 -6.05 28.06
CA THR A 940 37.16 -6.31 27.81
C THR A 940 37.36 -6.95 26.44
N TYR A 941 38.26 -6.37 25.64
CA TYR A 941 38.57 -6.79 24.28
C TYR A 941 40.07 -7.04 24.12
N SER A 942 40.44 -7.98 23.25
CA SER A 942 41.79 -8.10 22.72
C SER A 942 41.90 -7.32 21.42
N VAL A 943 42.91 -6.47 21.30
CA VAL A 943 43.23 -5.73 20.06
C VAL A 943 44.52 -6.31 19.51
N GLU A 944 44.42 -7.03 18.40
CA GLU A 944 45.53 -7.60 17.64
C GLU A 944 45.88 -6.68 16.46
N MET A 945 47.16 -6.44 16.21
CA MET A 945 47.67 -5.56 15.16
C MET A 945 48.92 -6.16 14.52
N CYS A 946 49.21 -5.75 13.29
CA CYS A 946 50.44 -6.10 12.58
C CYS A 946 51.03 -4.87 11.90
N PHE A 947 52.36 -4.72 11.94
CA PHE A 947 53.07 -3.56 11.40
C PHE A 947 54.20 -3.99 10.46
N CYS A 948 54.57 -3.11 9.52
CA CYS A 948 55.61 -3.37 8.53
C CYS A 948 56.58 -2.20 8.34
N ASP A 949 57.80 -2.48 7.89
CA ASP A 949 58.79 -1.45 7.50
C ASP A 949 59.33 -1.66 6.07
N PRO A 950 58.48 -1.55 5.02
CA PRO A 950 58.89 -1.66 3.61
C PRO A 950 59.98 -0.69 3.17
N TRP A 951 60.22 0.41 3.91
CA TRP A 951 61.13 1.49 3.51
C TRP A 951 62.25 1.81 4.52
N GLY A 952 62.37 1.05 5.62
CA GLY A 952 63.40 1.28 6.64
C GLY A 952 63.16 2.52 7.53
N CYS A 953 61.94 3.05 7.56
CA CYS A 953 61.55 4.34 8.14
C CYS A 953 60.30 4.31 9.05
N SER A 954 59.74 3.13 9.31
CA SER A 954 58.64 2.88 10.25
C SER A 954 59.10 1.83 11.27
N LYS A 955 59.56 2.27 12.43
CA LYS A 955 60.07 1.39 13.48
C LYS A 955 59.40 1.71 14.81
N SER A 956 59.35 0.69 15.66
CA SER A 956 58.91 0.76 17.06
C SER A 956 57.63 1.58 17.34
N PRO A 957 56.55 1.51 16.52
CA PRO A 957 55.33 2.24 16.85
C PRO A 957 54.76 1.75 18.19
N THR A 958 54.19 2.67 18.95
CA THR A 958 53.45 2.39 20.19
C THR A 958 51.97 2.62 19.93
N ALA A 959 51.17 1.61 20.29
CA ALA A 959 49.72 1.63 20.16
C ALA A 959 49.07 1.91 21.52
N TYR A 960 48.22 2.93 21.55
CA TYR A 960 47.42 3.32 22.70
C TYR A 960 45.95 3.05 22.43
N ALA A 961 45.19 2.71 23.46
CA ALA A 961 43.75 2.87 23.47
C ALA A 961 43.42 4.23 24.07
N ASN A 962 42.51 4.98 23.44
CA ASN A 962 41.93 6.19 24.00
C ASN A 962 42.97 7.27 24.38
N TYR A 963 43.93 7.51 23.49
CA TYR A 963 45.03 8.48 23.69
C TYR A 963 44.52 9.90 23.94
N GLY A 964 45.01 10.53 25.00
CA GLY A 964 44.56 11.85 25.45
C GLY A 964 43.21 11.87 26.19
N LYS A 965 42.51 10.74 26.33
CA LYS A 965 41.30 10.61 27.17
C LYS A 965 41.69 10.16 28.59
N SER A 966 40.77 10.29 29.55
CA SER A 966 40.95 9.77 30.92
C SER A 966 41.01 8.23 31.00
N SER A 967 40.60 7.54 29.95
CA SER A 967 40.65 6.09 29.78
C SER A 967 41.88 5.61 28.97
N GLU A 968 42.89 6.47 28.79
CA GLU A 968 44.12 6.11 28.06
C GLU A 968 44.82 4.87 28.67
N SER A 969 45.19 3.93 27.81
CA SER A 969 46.05 2.80 28.18
C SER A 969 46.95 2.40 27.02
N VAL A 970 48.09 1.78 27.32
CA VAL A 970 49.00 1.25 26.29
C VAL A 970 48.56 -0.15 25.91
N ILE A 971 48.32 -0.38 24.61
CA ILE A 971 48.02 -1.70 24.04
C ILE A 971 49.34 -2.47 23.82
N VAL A 972 50.29 -1.85 23.10
CA VAL A 972 51.62 -2.40 22.81
C VAL A 972 52.64 -1.27 22.72
N SER A 973 53.80 -1.41 23.37
CA SER A 973 54.96 -0.50 23.21
C SER A 973 56.02 -1.09 22.29
N ASN A 974 56.65 -0.25 21.47
CA ASN A 974 57.75 -0.63 20.57
C ASN A 974 57.43 -1.86 19.72
N ALA A 975 56.27 -1.87 19.05
CA ALA A 975 55.83 -3.01 18.26
C ALA A 975 56.84 -3.38 17.16
N PRO A 976 57.04 -4.68 16.87
CA PRO A 976 57.91 -5.13 15.80
C PRO A 976 57.27 -4.78 14.44
N THR A 977 58.11 -4.39 13.48
CA THR A 977 57.68 -3.98 12.13
C THR A 977 58.14 -4.99 11.05
N ASP A 978 58.32 -6.24 11.46
CA ASP A 978 58.72 -7.40 10.64
C ASP A 978 57.53 -8.28 10.22
N LYS A 979 56.30 -7.75 10.31
CA LYS A 979 55.01 -8.44 10.13
C LYS A 979 54.64 -9.46 11.21
N THR A 980 55.32 -9.46 12.36
CA THR A 980 54.87 -10.22 13.54
C THR A 980 53.62 -9.60 14.14
N ALA A 981 52.58 -10.40 14.36
CA ALA A 981 51.36 -9.98 15.05
C ALA A 981 51.64 -9.67 16.54
N VAL A 982 51.06 -8.59 17.04
CA VAL A 982 51.10 -8.20 18.45
C VAL A 982 49.69 -7.91 18.96
N SER A 983 49.47 -8.10 20.25
CA SER A 983 48.16 -7.83 20.85
C SER A 983 48.27 -7.30 22.28
N GLY A 984 47.21 -6.62 22.70
CA GLY A 984 47.00 -6.16 24.08
C GLY A 984 45.52 -6.14 24.43
N ASN A 985 45.21 -6.16 25.72
CA ASN A 985 43.83 -6.16 26.21
C ASN A 985 43.42 -4.75 26.64
N VAL A 986 42.22 -4.33 26.27
CA VAL A 986 41.66 -2.99 26.53
C VAL A 986 40.30 -3.14 27.20
N LYS A 987 39.94 -2.18 28.07
CA LYS A 987 38.58 -2.09 28.63
C LYS A 987 37.83 -0.90 28.03
N VAL A 988 36.65 -1.15 27.49
CA VAL A 988 35.70 -0.15 26.98
C VAL A 988 34.66 0.14 28.06
N THR A 989 34.37 1.42 28.30
CA THR A 989 33.50 1.87 29.41
C THR A 989 32.45 2.92 29.00
N ASP A 990 32.62 3.52 27.82
CA ASP A 990 31.89 4.66 27.29
C ASP A 990 31.34 4.39 25.87
N GLY A 991 31.27 3.12 25.46
CA GLY A 991 30.76 2.71 24.14
C GLY A 991 31.72 2.91 22.96
N GLU A 992 32.92 3.48 23.17
CA GLU A 992 33.88 3.79 22.12
C GLU A 992 35.30 3.31 22.48
N LEU A 993 35.98 2.69 21.51
CA LEU A 993 37.41 2.45 21.53
C LEU A 993 38.07 3.22 20.40
N THR A 994 39.00 4.11 20.74
CA THR A 994 39.95 4.66 19.75
C THR A 994 41.28 3.93 19.86
N VAL A 995 41.83 3.47 18.73
CA VAL A 995 43.16 2.85 18.64
C VAL A 995 44.09 3.87 18.00
N ASN A 996 45.10 4.29 18.76
CA ASN A 996 45.92 5.45 18.46
C ASN A 996 47.40 5.08 18.35
N LEU A 997 47.98 5.24 17.16
CA LEU A 997 49.36 4.85 16.87
C LEU A 997 50.29 6.05 16.87
N ARG A 998 51.40 5.98 17.62
CA ARG A 998 52.41 7.04 17.75
C ARG A 998 53.81 6.45 17.55
N SER A 999 54.71 7.17 16.88
CA SER A 999 56.13 6.82 16.79
C SER A 999 56.99 8.09 16.69
N GLU A 1000 58.27 7.98 17.10
CA GLU A 1000 59.30 9.00 16.84
C GLU A 1000 59.94 8.84 15.44
N ASP A 1001 59.68 7.71 14.76
CA ASP A 1001 60.17 7.44 13.41
C ASP A 1001 59.41 8.22 12.32
N LYS A 1002 59.94 8.17 11.09
CA LYS A 1002 59.46 9.02 9.99
C LYS A 1002 58.08 8.62 9.44
N ALA A 1003 57.62 7.40 9.69
CA ALA A 1003 56.31 6.90 9.28
C ALA A 1003 55.77 5.88 10.29
N ILE A 1004 54.48 5.59 10.19
CA ILE A 1004 53.84 4.41 10.78
C ILE A 1004 53.17 3.66 9.63
N ASN A 1005 53.45 2.37 9.49
CA ASN A 1005 52.75 1.49 8.55
C ASN A 1005 52.06 0.34 9.31
N LEU A 1006 50.75 0.20 9.13
CA LEU A 1006 49.88 -0.77 9.80
C LEU A 1006 49.24 -1.68 8.74
N CYS A 1007 49.36 -3.00 8.93
CA CYS A 1007 48.80 -4.01 8.03
C CYS A 1007 47.34 -4.34 8.35
N TYR A 1008 47.00 -4.59 9.62
CA TYR A 1008 45.62 -4.90 10.02
C TYR A 1008 45.34 -4.59 11.50
N ILE A 1009 44.06 -4.56 11.86
CA ILE A 1009 43.54 -4.56 13.23
C ILE A 1009 42.50 -5.68 13.35
N ILE A 1010 42.55 -6.51 14.39
CA ILE A 1010 41.47 -7.45 14.74
C ILE A 1010 41.09 -7.23 16.20
N ILE A 1011 39.82 -6.91 16.44
CA ILE A 1011 39.27 -6.71 17.78
C ILE A 1011 38.40 -7.92 18.11
N ARG A 1012 38.71 -8.62 19.21
CA ARG A 1012 37.95 -9.78 19.69
C ARG A 1012 37.40 -9.54 21.09
N PRO A 1013 36.12 -9.84 21.38
CA PRO A 1013 35.62 -9.83 22.75
C PRO A 1013 36.35 -10.88 23.58
N LEU A 1014 36.68 -10.56 24.84
CA LEU A 1014 37.25 -11.49 25.81
C LEU A 1014 36.32 -11.71 27.00
N ASP A 1015 35.76 -10.62 27.51
CA ASP A 1015 34.80 -10.59 28.60
C ASP A 1015 33.94 -9.33 28.42
N THR A 1016 32.93 -9.43 27.55
CA THR A 1016 31.93 -8.38 27.38
C THR A 1016 31.06 -8.33 28.63
N GLU A 1017 30.84 -7.14 29.20
CA GLU A 1017 29.80 -6.98 30.22
C GLU A 1017 28.46 -7.18 29.52
N GLY A 1018 27.96 -8.42 29.51
CA GLY A 1018 26.65 -8.75 28.98
C GLY A 1018 25.61 -7.84 29.63
N ALA A 1019 24.71 -7.27 28.82
CA ALA A 1019 23.73 -6.35 29.36
C ALA A 1019 22.94 -7.02 30.49
N SER A 1020 22.76 -6.27 31.58
CA SER A 1020 22.05 -6.62 32.81
C SER A 1020 20.96 -7.70 32.60
N THR A 1021 21.12 -8.87 33.23
CA THR A 1021 20.33 -10.10 33.04
C THR A 1021 18.90 -10.04 33.62
N LYS A 1022 18.11 -9.01 33.30
CA LYS A 1022 16.80 -8.78 33.94
C LYS A 1022 15.65 -9.07 32.97
N GLY A 1023 14.71 -9.91 33.42
CA GLY A 1023 13.70 -10.57 32.60
C GLY A 1023 12.54 -9.69 32.09
N ARG A 1024 11.65 -10.29 31.31
CA ARG A 1024 10.55 -9.63 30.60
C ARG A 1024 9.67 -8.74 31.52
N LYS A 1025 9.33 -7.52 31.06
CA LYS A 1025 8.35 -6.66 31.76
C LYS A 1025 7.00 -7.39 31.85
N GLY A 1026 6.39 -7.39 33.03
CA GLY A 1026 5.16 -8.12 33.34
C GLY A 1026 5.37 -9.57 33.83
N ASP A 1027 6.51 -10.19 33.55
CA ASP A 1027 6.91 -11.51 34.07
C ASP A 1027 7.62 -11.30 35.42
N ILE A 1028 6.82 -11.02 36.44
CA ILE A 1028 7.26 -10.59 37.77
C ILE A 1028 7.71 -11.79 38.60
N ASN A 1029 7.21 -12.99 38.30
CA ASN A 1029 7.65 -14.22 38.94
C ASN A 1029 8.91 -14.83 38.28
N LEU A 1030 9.27 -14.39 37.06
CA LEU A 1030 10.41 -14.83 36.24
C LEU A 1030 10.25 -16.28 35.74
N ASP A 1031 9.03 -16.68 35.38
CA ASP A 1031 8.72 -18.00 34.81
C ASP A 1031 8.68 -18.05 33.27
N GLY A 1032 8.75 -16.88 32.61
CA GLY A 1032 8.70 -16.69 31.16
C GLY A 1032 7.33 -16.28 30.61
N GLU A 1033 6.26 -16.46 31.38
CA GLU A 1033 4.88 -16.15 30.98
C GLU A 1033 4.30 -14.98 31.80
N VAL A 1034 3.84 -13.93 31.12
CA VAL A 1034 3.05 -12.87 31.79
C VAL A 1034 1.65 -13.40 32.08
N ASN A 1035 1.39 -13.83 33.32
CA ASN A 1035 0.16 -14.50 33.70
C ASN A 1035 -0.44 -13.99 35.03
N VAL A 1036 -1.56 -14.59 35.48
CA VAL A 1036 -2.26 -14.15 36.71
C VAL A 1036 -1.37 -14.28 37.96
N SER A 1037 -0.36 -15.16 37.93
CA SER A 1037 0.62 -15.32 39.01
C SER A 1037 1.42 -14.04 39.26
N ASP A 1038 1.76 -13.30 38.22
CA ASP A 1038 2.47 -12.02 38.29
C ASP A 1038 1.62 -10.95 38.91
N ALA A 1039 0.34 -10.86 38.50
CA ALA A 1039 -0.61 -9.95 39.12
C ALA A 1039 -0.83 -10.27 40.61
N VAL A 1040 -0.78 -11.54 41.01
CA VAL A 1040 -0.83 -11.94 42.42
C VAL A 1040 0.45 -11.56 43.16
N LEU A 1041 1.62 -11.67 42.53
CA LEU A 1041 2.91 -11.28 43.13
C LEU A 1041 3.03 -9.76 43.27
N MET A 1042 2.64 -9.02 42.23
CA MET A 1042 2.58 -7.55 42.22
C MET A 1042 1.58 -7.02 43.23
N GLN A 1043 0.38 -7.61 43.32
CA GLN A 1043 -0.60 -7.25 44.34
C GLN A 1043 -0.05 -7.47 45.76
N LYS A 1044 0.67 -8.57 46.02
CA LYS A 1044 1.31 -8.81 47.33
C LYS A 1044 2.42 -7.78 47.61
N TYR A 1045 3.19 -7.37 46.60
CA TYR A 1045 4.20 -6.33 46.75
C TYR A 1045 3.59 -4.97 47.11
N ILE A 1046 2.58 -4.52 46.35
CA ILE A 1046 1.88 -3.24 46.59
C ILE A 1046 1.18 -3.23 47.96
N LEU A 1047 0.67 -4.37 48.40
CA LEU A 1047 0.10 -4.54 49.75
C LEU A 1047 1.16 -4.75 50.86
N GLY A 1048 2.45 -4.54 50.58
CA GLY A 1048 3.56 -4.71 51.54
C GLY A 1048 3.71 -6.13 52.10
N SER A 1049 3.11 -7.12 51.45
CA SER A 1049 3.01 -8.52 51.90
C SER A 1049 4.12 -9.41 51.34
N SER A 1050 4.86 -8.94 50.34
CA SER A 1050 6.09 -9.55 49.81
C SER A 1050 7.07 -8.47 49.36
N ALA A 1051 8.37 -8.79 49.36
CA ALA A 1051 9.37 -7.99 48.66
C ALA A 1051 9.66 -8.63 47.30
N LEU A 1052 9.95 -7.81 46.30
CA LEU A 1052 10.45 -8.24 44.99
C LEU A 1052 11.99 -8.25 45.01
N THR A 1053 12.62 -9.18 44.28
CA THR A 1053 14.08 -9.08 44.00
C THR A 1053 14.38 -7.90 43.07
N GLY A 1054 15.65 -7.56 42.87
CA GLY A 1054 16.05 -6.51 41.91
C GLY A 1054 15.79 -6.83 40.43
N GLU A 1055 15.42 -8.08 40.12
CA GLU A 1055 14.94 -8.54 38.80
C GLU A 1055 13.42 -8.50 38.76
N GLN A 1056 12.74 -9.03 39.78
CA GLN A 1056 11.27 -9.00 39.85
C GLN A 1056 10.72 -7.57 39.97
N ALA A 1057 11.41 -6.69 40.71
CA ALA A 1057 11.07 -5.26 40.79
C ALA A 1057 11.28 -4.59 39.43
N TYR A 1058 12.29 -5.00 38.67
CA TYR A 1058 12.46 -4.49 37.32
C TYR A 1058 11.37 -5.01 36.37
N ALA A 1059 11.00 -6.28 36.42
CA ALA A 1059 9.89 -6.83 35.64
C ALA A 1059 8.53 -6.21 36.02
N ALA A 1060 8.36 -5.84 37.30
CA ALA A 1060 7.15 -5.20 37.82
C ALA A 1060 7.00 -3.72 37.47
N ASP A 1061 8.10 -3.02 37.17
CA ASP A 1061 8.15 -1.62 36.70
C ASP A 1061 7.79 -1.53 35.19
N ILE A 1062 6.61 -2.01 34.83
CA ILE A 1062 6.12 -2.11 33.45
C ILE A 1062 6.14 -0.74 32.75
N ILE A 1063 5.69 0.32 33.44
CA ILE A 1063 5.68 1.69 32.89
C ILE A 1063 7.07 2.34 32.86
N SER A 1064 8.03 1.77 33.59
CA SER A 1064 9.45 2.16 33.59
C SER A 1064 9.73 3.54 34.18
N ASP A 1065 9.02 3.90 35.25
CA ASP A 1065 9.29 5.08 36.09
C ASP A 1065 10.27 4.78 37.25
N ALA A 1066 10.77 3.54 37.29
CA ALA A 1066 11.68 2.97 38.29
C ALA A 1066 11.03 2.71 39.67
N ALA A 1067 9.71 2.71 39.78
CA ALA A 1067 8.98 2.48 41.03
C ALA A 1067 7.73 1.59 40.84
N PRO A 1068 7.85 0.25 40.94
CA PRO A 1068 6.72 -0.66 40.77
C PRO A 1068 5.52 -0.29 41.65
N ASP A 1069 4.40 0.11 41.06
CA ASP A 1069 3.27 0.60 41.86
C ASP A 1069 1.87 0.24 41.31
N VAL A 1070 0.84 0.99 41.72
CA VAL A 1070 -0.55 0.78 41.31
C VAL A 1070 -0.79 1.06 39.81
N PHE A 1071 0.01 1.92 39.18
CA PHE A 1071 -0.03 2.19 37.74
C PHE A 1071 0.54 1.02 36.95
N ASP A 1072 1.63 0.40 37.40
CA ASP A 1072 2.12 -0.86 36.85
C ASP A 1072 1.13 -2.00 37.02
N MET A 1073 0.49 -2.11 38.18
CA MET A 1073 -0.58 -3.11 38.38
C MET A 1073 -1.77 -2.89 37.43
N ALA A 1074 -2.04 -1.64 37.03
CA ALA A 1074 -3.02 -1.32 36.00
C ALA A 1074 -2.53 -1.70 34.60
N ALA A 1075 -1.24 -1.50 34.29
CA ALA A 1075 -0.62 -1.93 33.03
C ALA A 1075 -0.58 -3.46 32.90
N LEU A 1076 -0.10 -4.16 33.92
CA LEU A 1076 -0.10 -5.62 34.03
C LEU A 1076 -1.49 -6.21 33.82
N ARG A 1077 -2.52 -5.61 34.45
CA ARG A 1077 -3.90 -6.05 34.23
C ARG A 1077 -4.38 -5.90 32.80
N ARG A 1078 -3.88 -4.93 32.02
CA ARG A 1078 -4.18 -4.85 30.59
C ARG A 1078 -3.44 -5.93 29.81
N MET A 1079 -2.16 -6.18 30.13
CA MET A 1079 -1.36 -7.26 29.54
C MET A 1079 -1.95 -8.67 29.78
N LEU A 1080 -2.80 -8.83 30.79
CA LEU A 1080 -3.50 -10.09 31.14
C LEU A 1080 -4.94 -10.18 30.61
N ILE A 1081 -5.43 -9.14 29.94
CA ILE A 1081 -6.79 -9.07 29.38
C ILE A 1081 -6.75 -8.98 27.83
N ALA A 1082 -5.61 -8.54 27.28
CA ALA A 1082 -5.22 -8.75 25.88
C ALA A 1082 -4.74 -10.20 25.65
#